data_AF-A0A368LDJ6-F1
#
_entry.id   AF-A0A368LDJ6-F1
#
_cell.length_a   1.000
_cell.length_b   1.000
_cell.length_c   1.000
_cell.angle_alpha   90.00
_cell.angle_beta   90.00
_cell.angle_gamma   90.00
#
_symmetry.space_group_name_H-M   'P 1'
#
loop_
_entity.id
_entity.type
_entity.pdbx_description
1 polymer ?
#
loop_
_entity_poly.entity_id
_entity_poly.type
_entity_poly.pdbx_seq_one_letter_code
_entity_poly.pdbx_strand_id
1 'polypeptide(L)'
;MTKAHRRAHERDVRRAGWRPTALLTVLTLLVGTTMTTAAAIADDPAVAEDQVVAAQAQNAPDDADAGDQAAKGDAVGQNDESAQNDTDGADGDSAPNGTDGAGDESATDDGGASKPDGAVDDAQNPSPDTDADAPSDEASADEEADDAPAPSPEATDSTDGSADEAVAPFAVPSPSSESAVITVSVGGERTAGSTVSDLAGVTLELFDGGNGGAGSPISESWSQCVSDSDGDCSFVVPDVQDEIVERECVSWFIVCLEWEETVVQEGGENHDRRFWVAAVDAPNGWYLNDALSTDSGELDYAFRTPGVEAGETYRSGDDFMSWDGDRSSSGIWQVAHTNPQLPQTCQAGVSAALILDLSGSVGDAGALGDLRQAGKDMVDALVGTGSSMALYTFADNAPRNNGSSGRNYASMSIDGTGNADTIKDRIDDYTAGGGTNWDEGIWQAAADQADYDLAIVVTDGVATAYRDGGNGMDSRFIETENAVYSANALKAQGTRVLAVGVGDGTSGSAANLRAVAGETPYGSGTAAQDADYFQSSWSELAGLLEDVARGATCQATIEVTKNTRAYGEDTPDNGGAGWTFSAETTNGVLSPDSEQTTDGSGTVTWALQFATPSPAEAADVSLDEVLSAGQLQDGWSLDSATCTVNDGAADDPDQLSVMPGDRVACTFLNVQSLVPGISIVKSAWDTPTAEGLDDATEIPAGDAVTSGTTVTWTYTVTNTGETTLHDIEVVDDRVGTAACEDIDLEPNESTVCTASGPVTALP
;
A
#
# COMPACT_ATOMS: atom_id res chain seq x y z
N MET A 1 -32.94 45.47 10.78
CA MET A 1 -32.61 46.48 11.81
C MET A 1 -32.62 45.79 13.17
N THR A 2 -31.69 46.11 14.09
CA THR A 2 -31.68 45.79 15.55
C THR A 2 -31.86 44.32 16.00
N LYS A 3 -31.17 43.80 17.03
CA LYS A 3 -29.89 44.16 17.69
C LYS A 3 -29.46 42.93 18.55
N ALA A 4 -28.18 42.66 18.72
CA ALA A 4 -27.69 41.46 19.42
C ALA A 4 -27.59 41.61 20.96
N HIS A 5 -27.58 40.49 21.70
CA HIS A 5 -26.67 40.28 22.85
C HIS A 5 -26.60 38.81 23.34
N ARG A 6 -25.39 38.42 23.81
CA ARG A 6 -25.11 37.21 24.63
C ARG A 6 -25.60 37.39 26.08
N ARG A 7 -25.87 36.29 26.79
CA ARG A 7 -25.07 35.85 27.98
C ARG A 7 -25.55 34.51 28.56
N ALA A 8 -24.60 33.73 29.09
CA ALA A 8 -24.84 32.51 29.87
C ALA A 8 -24.99 32.82 31.37
N HIS A 9 -25.36 31.81 32.19
CA HIS A 9 -25.22 31.90 33.64
C HIS A 9 -25.05 30.53 34.32
N GLU A 10 -24.00 30.37 35.13
CA GLU A 10 -23.83 29.24 36.06
C GLU A 10 -24.62 29.45 37.36
N ARG A 11 -24.92 28.36 38.11
CA ARG A 11 -24.70 28.33 39.58
C ARG A 11 -24.81 26.96 40.29
N ASP A 12 -24.04 26.85 41.39
CA ASP A 12 -24.04 25.80 42.42
C ASP A 12 -25.39 25.41 43.04
N VAL A 13 -25.44 24.18 43.61
CA VAL A 13 -26.11 23.90 44.89
C VAL A 13 -25.22 22.99 45.78
N ARG A 14 -25.20 23.23 47.11
CA ARG A 14 -24.49 22.38 48.10
C ARG A 14 -25.42 21.80 49.19
N ARG A 15 -25.20 20.52 49.52
CA ARG A 15 -25.33 19.83 50.84
C ARG A 15 -26.50 20.18 51.80
N ALA A 16 -27.36 19.19 52.09
CA ALA A 16 -27.69 18.64 53.43
C ALA A 16 -28.76 17.51 53.32
N GLY A 17 -28.83 16.44 54.15
CA GLY A 17 -27.86 15.89 55.11
C GLY A 17 -28.48 15.35 56.43
N TRP A 18 -28.60 14.01 56.61
CA TRP A 18 -28.87 13.37 57.93
C TRP A 18 -28.39 11.91 58.05
N ARG A 19 -28.44 11.33 59.27
CA ARG A 19 -27.93 9.97 59.67
C ARG A 19 -28.92 9.28 60.64
N PRO A 20 -28.89 7.94 60.79
CA PRO A 20 -28.11 7.27 61.86
C PRO A 20 -27.29 6.05 61.34
N THR A 21 -26.30 5.40 61.98
CA THR A 21 -25.67 5.34 63.33
C THR A 21 -25.83 3.97 64.04
N ALA A 22 -24.88 3.05 63.81
CA ALA A 22 -24.41 1.95 64.68
C ALA A 22 -23.06 1.49 64.08
N LEU A 23 -21.87 1.61 64.68
CA LEU A 23 -21.29 1.22 65.97
C LEU A 23 -20.88 -0.27 66.04
N LEU A 24 -19.61 -0.50 66.36
CA LEU A 24 -18.83 -1.73 66.16
C LEU A 24 -18.76 -2.58 67.45
N THR A 25 -18.62 -3.90 67.33
CA THR A 25 -18.04 -4.77 68.38
C THR A 25 -17.11 -5.79 67.75
N VAL A 26 -15.96 -6.05 68.38
CA VAL A 26 -14.95 -7.02 67.92
C VAL A 26 -14.98 -8.25 68.82
N LEU A 27 -14.84 -9.44 68.24
CA LEU A 27 -14.47 -10.65 68.98
C LEU A 27 -13.50 -11.52 68.16
N THR A 28 -12.32 -11.76 68.71
CA THR A 28 -11.27 -12.60 68.10
C THR A 28 -11.35 -14.01 68.66
N LEU A 29 -11.13 -15.03 67.83
CA LEU A 29 -10.88 -16.39 68.33
C LEU A 29 -9.95 -17.16 67.40
N LEU A 30 -8.82 -17.63 67.95
CA LEU A 30 -7.94 -18.60 67.30
C LEU A 30 -8.42 -20.02 67.64
N VAL A 31 -8.50 -20.88 66.63
CA VAL A 31 -8.14 -22.29 66.76
C VAL A 31 -7.28 -22.63 65.54
N GLY A 32 -6.17 -23.33 65.75
CA GLY A 32 -5.32 -23.82 64.66
C GLY A 32 -4.97 -25.28 64.88
N THR A 33 -4.70 -25.99 63.79
CA THR A 33 -4.17 -27.35 63.80
C THR A 33 -3.13 -27.53 62.71
N THR A 34 -1.96 -28.01 63.12
CA THR A 34 -0.81 -28.34 62.27
C THR A 34 -0.85 -29.79 61.83
N MET A 35 -0.39 -30.11 60.62
CA MET A 35 0.37 -31.35 60.39
C MET A 35 1.52 -31.14 59.41
N THR A 36 2.58 -31.91 59.61
CA THR A 36 3.82 -32.02 58.83
C THR A 36 4.07 -33.53 58.69
N THR A 37 4.40 -34.10 57.53
CA THR A 37 5.75 -34.44 57.01
C THR A 37 5.57 -35.20 55.67
N ALA A 38 6.36 -34.99 54.61
CA ALA A 38 7.68 -35.63 54.29
C ALA A 38 7.64 -37.18 54.18
N ALA A 39 8.36 -37.89 53.29
CA ALA A 39 9.39 -37.54 52.30
C ALA A 39 9.40 -38.63 51.15
N ALA A 40 9.72 -38.36 49.87
CA ALA A 40 11.05 -38.29 49.21
C ALA A 40 11.68 -39.65 48.77
N ILE A 41 12.69 -39.59 47.87
CA ILE A 41 13.50 -40.70 47.26
C ILE A 41 12.73 -41.47 46.14
N ALA A 42 13.06 -41.50 44.83
CA ALA A 42 14.27 -41.34 43.99
C ALA A 42 14.98 -42.66 43.60
N ASP A 43 15.14 -42.92 42.29
CA ASP A 43 16.41 -43.28 41.62
C ASP A 43 16.24 -43.49 40.09
N ASP A 44 17.31 -43.22 39.33
CA ASP A 44 17.53 -43.46 37.89
C ASP A 44 18.29 -44.83 37.71
N PRO A 45 18.91 -45.30 36.57
CA PRO A 45 19.34 -44.60 35.34
C PRO A 45 19.30 -45.36 33.97
N ALA A 46 19.81 -44.65 32.94
CA ALA A 46 20.66 -45.15 31.82
C ALA A 46 20.00 -45.69 30.51
N VAL A 47 20.59 -45.59 29.29
CA VAL A 47 21.75 -44.82 28.75
C VAL A 47 21.70 -44.79 27.20
N ALA A 48 22.15 -43.67 26.57
CA ALA A 48 22.75 -43.46 25.22
C ALA A 48 22.51 -41.98 24.82
N GLU A 49 23.48 -41.09 24.56
CA GLU A 49 24.56 -41.07 23.55
C GLU A 49 24.00 -41.07 22.11
N ASP A 50 24.30 -40.09 21.24
CA ASP A 50 25.63 -39.50 20.95
C ASP A 50 25.62 -38.00 20.46
N GLN A 51 26.81 -37.35 20.46
CA GLN A 51 27.28 -36.02 19.94
C GLN A 51 26.29 -34.81 19.79
N VAL A 52 26.51 -33.59 20.33
CA VAL A 52 27.65 -32.60 20.19
C VAL A 52 27.65 -31.93 18.80
N VAL A 53 27.60 -30.58 18.63
CA VAL A 53 28.44 -29.49 19.19
C VAL A 53 27.63 -28.35 19.82
N ALA A 54 28.25 -27.56 20.72
CA ALA A 54 27.64 -26.41 21.40
C ALA A 54 28.44 -25.10 21.19
N ALA A 55 27.78 -23.96 21.43
CA ALA A 55 28.43 -22.66 21.63
C ALA A 55 27.95 -22.05 22.96
N GLN A 56 28.88 -21.74 23.88
CA GLN A 56 28.60 -20.94 25.08
C GLN A 56 29.37 -19.62 24.98
N ALA A 57 28.69 -18.51 25.21
CA ALA A 57 29.32 -17.19 25.27
C ALA A 57 29.78 -16.86 26.70
N GLN A 58 30.97 -16.28 26.86
CA GLN A 58 31.29 -15.47 28.04
C GLN A 58 32.51 -14.55 27.87
N ASN A 59 32.38 -13.36 28.48
CA ASN A 59 33.41 -12.36 28.83
C ASN A 59 33.79 -11.30 27.79
N ALA A 60 33.46 -10.05 28.14
CA ALA A 60 34.06 -8.82 27.64
C ALA A 60 35.34 -8.46 28.42
N PRO A 61 35.95 -7.29 28.12
CA PRO A 61 36.28 -6.38 29.22
C PRO A 61 35.92 -4.90 28.94
N ASP A 62 35.41 -4.25 30.00
CA ASP A 62 35.49 -2.84 30.46
C ASP A 62 36.38 -1.86 29.62
N ASP A 63 36.04 -0.59 29.37
CA ASP A 63 35.85 0.47 30.40
C ASP A 63 35.36 1.84 29.81
N ALA A 64 34.53 2.58 30.57
CA ALA A 64 34.51 4.06 30.77
C ALA A 64 34.26 5.07 29.58
N ASP A 65 33.65 6.27 29.72
CA ASP A 65 32.97 7.05 30.81
C ASP A 65 32.03 8.14 30.21
N ALA A 66 31.17 8.77 31.05
CA ALA A 66 30.26 9.92 30.81
C ALA A 66 29.08 9.69 29.82
N GLY A 67 27.91 10.36 29.91
CA GLY A 67 27.48 11.55 30.69
C GLY A 67 27.28 12.75 29.74
N ASP A 68 26.19 13.55 29.76
CA ASP A 68 25.08 13.75 30.72
C ASP A 68 23.77 14.16 29.97
N GLN A 69 22.69 14.46 30.68
CA GLN A 69 21.33 14.68 30.17
C GLN A 69 21.12 15.98 29.36
N ALA A 70 20.27 15.91 28.33
CA ALA A 70 19.64 17.08 27.71
C ALA A 70 18.27 17.37 28.36
N ALA A 71 18.09 18.58 28.88
CA ALA A 71 16.86 19.03 29.53
C ALA A 71 16.25 20.27 28.85
N LYS A 72 14.93 20.46 29.02
CA LYS A 72 14.13 21.55 28.42
C LYS A 72 14.62 22.94 28.85
N GLY A 73 14.51 23.93 27.95
CA GLY A 73 14.72 25.35 28.25
C GLY A 73 13.97 26.26 27.28
N ASP A 74 13.12 27.14 27.82
CA ASP A 74 12.17 27.97 27.07
C ASP A 74 12.78 29.12 26.24
N ALA A 75 12.00 29.64 25.29
CA ALA A 75 12.28 30.88 24.57
C ALA A 75 11.91 32.15 25.37
N VAL A 76 12.48 33.32 25.01
CA VAL A 76 11.78 34.63 24.96
C VAL A 76 12.67 35.77 24.41
N GLY A 77 12.21 36.43 23.34
CA GLY A 77 12.46 37.85 22.98
C GLY A 77 13.86 38.31 22.52
N GLN A 78 14.04 39.55 22.02
CA GLN A 78 13.07 40.50 21.41
C GLN A 78 13.78 41.73 20.76
N ASN A 79 13.17 42.30 19.70
CA ASN A 79 13.22 43.69 19.20
C ASN A 79 14.47 44.26 18.44
N ASP A 80 14.18 44.77 17.23
CA ASP A 80 14.53 46.07 16.59
C ASP A 80 15.90 46.78 16.76
N GLU A 81 16.49 47.23 15.63
CA GLU A 81 16.63 48.67 15.28
C GLU A 81 17.01 48.90 13.78
N SER A 82 17.09 50.16 13.30
CA SER A 82 17.33 50.53 11.87
C SER A 82 17.84 51.98 11.71
N ALA A 83 18.26 52.54 10.56
CA ALA A 83 18.28 52.06 9.16
C ALA A 83 19.66 52.35 8.44
N GLN A 84 19.88 53.17 7.38
CA GLN A 84 19.05 54.11 6.60
C GLN A 84 19.65 54.46 5.19
N ASN A 85 18.86 54.22 4.13
CA ASN A 85 18.64 54.97 2.86
C ASN A 85 19.59 56.13 2.40
N ASP A 86 19.89 56.20 1.09
CA ASP A 86 20.24 57.45 0.36
C ASP A 86 19.97 57.42 -1.18
N THR A 87 19.18 58.40 -1.70
CA THR A 87 19.20 59.15 -3.01
C THR A 87 19.49 58.47 -4.39
N ASP A 88 19.10 58.94 -5.59
CA ASP A 88 18.12 59.90 -6.21
C ASP A 88 18.26 59.74 -7.78
N GLY A 89 17.39 60.20 -8.71
CA GLY A 89 16.06 60.83 -8.63
C GLY A 89 15.63 61.58 -9.94
N ALA A 90 14.36 61.39 -10.38
CA ALA A 90 13.54 62.19 -11.34
C ALA A 90 13.70 62.10 -12.90
N ASP A 91 12.58 62.44 -13.58
CA ASP A 91 12.31 62.73 -15.03
C ASP A 91 12.58 61.64 -16.11
N GLY A 92 11.86 61.54 -17.26
CA GLY A 92 10.63 62.24 -17.72
C GLY A 92 10.33 62.09 -19.24
N ASP A 93 9.08 62.38 -19.65
CA ASP A 93 8.56 62.60 -21.03
C ASP A 93 8.21 61.38 -21.95
N SER A 94 7.76 61.65 -23.19
CA SER A 94 6.64 60.98 -23.87
C SER A 94 6.94 60.35 -25.26
N ALA A 95 5.99 59.57 -25.77
CA ALA A 95 6.02 58.96 -27.12
C ALA A 95 5.67 59.92 -28.28
N PRO A 96 5.89 59.51 -29.54
CA PRO A 96 5.08 59.97 -30.67
C PRO A 96 4.33 58.86 -31.44
N ASN A 97 3.21 59.27 -32.03
CA ASN A 97 2.09 58.51 -32.63
C ASN A 97 2.30 58.04 -34.10
N GLY A 98 1.46 57.10 -34.60
CA GLY A 98 1.41 56.74 -36.03
C GLY A 98 0.41 55.66 -36.53
N THR A 99 -0.91 55.85 -36.35
CA THR A 99 -2.04 55.65 -37.35
C THR A 99 -2.07 54.47 -38.36
N ASP A 100 -3.16 53.76 -38.71
CA ASP A 100 -4.61 53.61 -38.35
C ASP A 100 -5.14 52.33 -39.10
N GLY A 101 -6.31 51.66 -38.87
CA GLY A 101 -7.34 51.75 -37.82
C GLY A 101 -8.82 51.59 -38.28
N ALA A 102 -9.35 50.39 -38.65
CA ALA A 102 -10.80 50.15 -38.91
C ALA A 102 -11.29 48.67 -39.01
N GLY A 103 -12.48 48.34 -38.44
CA GLY A 103 -13.34 47.15 -38.70
C GLY A 103 -13.22 45.99 -37.69
N ASP A 104 -14.11 45.70 -36.72
CA ASP A 104 -15.55 46.01 -36.46
C ASP A 104 -16.54 45.24 -37.39
N GLU A 105 -17.60 44.48 -37.01
CA GLU A 105 -18.26 44.05 -35.73
C GLU A 105 -18.78 42.56 -35.91
N SER A 106 -18.77 41.60 -34.95
CA SER A 106 -19.56 41.32 -33.71
C SER A 106 -20.89 40.50 -33.83
N ALA A 107 -20.86 39.24 -33.35
CA ALA A 107 -21.82 38.45 -32.53
C ALA A 107 -23.37 38.32 -32.79
N THR A 108 -23.93 37.31 -32.09
CA THR A 108 -25.35 36.96 -31.77
C THR A 108 -26.31 36.47 -32.88
N ASP A 109 -27.46 35.82 -32.59
CA ASP A 109 -27.89 34.77 -31.60
C ASP A 109 -29.38 34.42 -31.89
N ASP A 110 -29.92 33.40 -31.19
CA ASP A 110 -31.33 33.05 -30.98
C ASP A 110 -32.09 32.36 -32.15
N GLY A 111 -33.10 31.55 -31.81
CA GLY A 111 -33.61 30.46 -32.65
C GLY A 111 -35.11 30.43 -32.95
N GLY A 112 -35.60 29.28 -33.41
CA GLY A 112 -37.03 29.05 -33.67
C GLY A 112 -37.33 27.80 -34.49
N ALA A 113 -38.08 26.86 -33.93
CA ALA A 113 -38.42 25.58 -34.57
C ALA A 113 -39.80 25.61 -35.29
N SER A 114 -39.96 24.84 -36.38
CA SER A 114 -41.24 24.26 -36.83
C SER A 114 -41.08 23.26 -37.99
N LYS A 115 -41.89 22.19 -37.98
CA LYS A 115 -42.16 21.26 -39.10
C LYS A 115 -43.59 21.54 -39.61
N PRO A 116 -43.96 21.31 -40.90
CA PRO A 116 -44.62 20.03 -41.22
C PRO A 116 -44.47 19.49 -42.69
N ASP A 117 -44.52 18.15 -42.79
CA ASP A 117 -45.13 17.22 -43.77
C ASP A 117 -45.52 17.61 -45.23
N GLY A 118 -45.28 16.68 -46.19
CA GLY A 118 -46.38 16.20 -47.08
C GLY A 118 -46.19 15.97 -48.62
N ALA A 119 -45.59 14.85 -49.04
CA ALA A 119 -45.84 14.08 -50.32
C ALA A 119 -45.69 14.78 -51.71
N VAL A 120 -45.72 14.15 -52.92
CA VAL A 120 -45.98 12.77 -53.43
C VAL A 120 -45.18 12.52 -54.74
N ASP A 121 -44.86 11.24 -55.08
CA ASP A 121 -44.60 10.61 -56.41
C ASP A 121 -43.55 11.24 -57.40
N ASP A 122 -43.01 10.57 -58.43
CA ASP A 122 -43.36 9.33 -59.16
C ASP A 122 -42.10 8.57 -59.69
N ALA A 123 -42.28 7.41 -60.35
CA ALA A 123 -41.28 6.34 -60.52
C ALA A 123 -40.43 6.34 -61.82
N GLN A 124 -39.31 5.57 -61.80
CA GLN A 124 -38.89 4.69 -62.92
C GLN A 124 -37.79 3.65 -62.56
N ASN A 125 -37.87 2.47 -63.21
CA ASN A 125 -36.86 1.38 -63.25
C ASN A 125 -36.98 0.69 -64.64
N PRO A 126 -35.91 0.09 -65.22
CA PRO A 126 -35.87 -1.38 -65.25
C PRO A 126 -34.46 -2.04 -65.19
N SER A 127 -34.44 -3.33 -64.81
CA SER A 127 -33.28 -4.24 -64.78
C SER A 127 -32.87 -4.78 -66.18
N PRO A 128 -31.90 -5.73 -66.26
CA PRO A 128 -32.30 -7.16 -66.39
C PRO A 128 -31.39 -8.22 -65.72
N ASP A 129 -32.01 -9.33 -65.27
CA ASP A 129 -31.71 -10.78 -65.50
C ASP A 129 -30.28 -11.36 -65.30
N THR A 130 -30.02 -12.62 -64.87
CA THR A 130 -30.76 -13.88 -64.51
C THR A 130 -29.77 -14.81 -63.72
N ASP A 131 -30.03 -16.02 -63.16
CA ASP A 131 -31.16 -16.99 -63.18
C ASP A 131 -31.14 -17.95 -61.94
N ALA A 132 -32.11 -18.89 -61.88
CA ALA A 132 -32.16 -20.30 -61.36
C ALA A 132 -30.99 -20.97 -60.54
N ASP A 133 -31.20 -21.97 -59.66
CA ASP A 133 -32.40 -22.74 -59.22
C ASP A 133 -32.19 -23.49 -57.87
N ALA A 134 -33.25 -24.08 -57.29
CA ALA A 134 -33.23 -25.00 -56.12
C ALA A 134 -33.99 -26.32 -56.43
N PRO A 135 -33.98 -27.38 -55.56
CA PRO A 135 -34.97 -27.49 -54.46
C PRO A 135 -34.55 -28.34 -53.23
N SER A 136 -35.52 -28.69 -52.37
CA SER A 136 -35.44 -29.46 -51.10
C SER A 136 -35.82 -30.95 -51.21
N ASP A 137 -35.65 -31.75 -50.12
CA ASP A 137 -36.75 -32.44 -49.40
C ASP A 137 -36.32 -33.48 -48.32
N GLU A 138 -37.05 -33.46 -47.19
CA GLU A 138 -37.35 -34.44 -46.11
C GLU A 138 -36.68 -35.85 -45.96
N ALA A 139 -36.08 -36.06 -44.77
CA ALA A 139 -36.27 -37.14 -43.76
C ALA A 139 -36.29 -38.68 -44.07
N SER A 140 -35.54 -39.46 -43.25
CA SER A 140 -36.00 -40.63 -42.41
C SER A 140 -35.05 -41.85 -42.27
N ALA A 141 -34.90 -42.36 -41.03
CA ALA A 141 -34.70 -43.75 -40.56
C ALA A 141 -33.43 -44.62 -40.87
N ASP A 142 -32.82 -45.14 -39.78
CA ASP A 142 -32.46 -46.55 -39.40
C ASP A 142 -31.71 -47.50 -40.40
N GLU A 143 -30.88 -48.50 -40.03
CA GLU A 143 -30.45 -49.13 -38.75
C GLU A 143 -29.17 -50.03 -38.99
N GLU A 144 -28.50 -50.52 -37.92
CA GLU A 144 -27.54 -51.68 -37.86
C GLU A 144 -26.22 -51.62 -38.70
N ALA A 145 -25.12 -52.38 -38.47
CA ALA A 145 -24.42 -53.05 -37.33
C ALA A 145 -23.07 -53.61 -37.92
N ASP A 146 -22.04 -54.17 -37.26
CA ASP A 146 -21.69 -54.60 -35.88
C ASP A 146 -20.12 -54.69 -35.74
N ASP A 147 -19.61 -55.15 -34.59
CA ASP A 147 -18.37 -55.92 -34.32
C ASP A 147 -17.28 -55.27 -33.40
N ALA A 148 -16.68 -56.09 -32.52
CA ALA A 148 -15.85 -55.70 -31.37
C ALA A 148 -14.60 -56.62 -31.16
N PRO A 149 -13.65 -56.28 -30.26
CA PRO A 149 -13.64 -56.99 -28.97
C PRO A 149 -13.04 -56.23 -27.75
N ALA A 150 -13.23 -56.79 -26.55
CA ALA A 150 -12.68 -56.35 -25.24
C ALA A 150 -11.65 -57.41 -24.69
N PRO A 151 -11.09 -57.38 -23.44
CA PRO A 151 -11.35 -56.47 -22.30
C PRO A 151 -10.17 -56.05 -21.36
N SER A 152 -10.45 -55.08 -20.47
CA SER A 152 -9.88 -54.87 -19.10
C SER A 152 -8.40 -54.44 -18.91
N PRO A 153 -8.03 -53.86 -17.73
CA PRO A 153 -8.87 -53.44 -16.57
C PRO A 153 -8.74 -51.95 -16.15
N GLU A 154 -9.67 -51.57 -15.26
CA GLU A 154 -9.62 -50.53 -14.22
C GLU A 154 -8.45 -49.52 -14.16
N ALA A 155 -8.81 -48.23 -14.24
CA ALA A 155 -8.15 -47.15 -13.49
C ALA A 155 -9.25 -46.36 -12.77
N THR A 156 -9.07 -46.08 -11.48
CA THR A 156 -9.97 -45.24 -10.68
C THR A 156 -9.58 -43.78 -10.87
N ASP A 157 -10.42 -43.00 -11.55
CA ASP A 157 -10.28 -41.55 -11.59
C ASP A 157 -11.08 -40.95 -10.42
N SER A 158 -10.38 -40.28 -9.51
CA SER A 158 -10.96 -39.68 -8.29
C SER A 158 -11.20 -38.20 -8.54
N THR A 159 -12.17 -37.89 -9.39
CA THR A 159 -12.66 -36.52 -9.58
C THR A 159 -13.50 -36.10 -8.39
N ASP A 160 -12.84 -35.67 -7.31
CA ASP A 160 -13.47 -34.98 -6.18
C ASP A 160 -13.84 -33.55 -6.61
N GLY A 161 -14.92 -33.47 -7.39
CA GLY A 161 -15.50 -32.22 -7.87
C GLY A 161 -16.67 -31.83 -6.97
N SER A 162 -16.38 -31.10 -5.89
CA SER A 162 -17.40 -30.55 -5.00
C SER A 162 -18.22 -29.46 -5.70
N ALA A 163 -19.24 -29.88 -6.44
CA ALA A 163 -20.32 -28.99 -6.87
C ALA A 163 -21.21 -28.69 -5.66
N ASP A 164 -21.47 -27.41 -5.37
CA ASP A 164 -22.33 -27.02 -4.25
C ASP A 164 -23.70 -27.71 -4.31
N GLU A 165 -24.00 -28.51 -3.28
CA GLU A 165 -25.31 -29.14 -3.11
C GLU A 165 -26.29 -28.08 -2.61
N ALA A 166 -26.84 -27.31 -3.56
CA ALA A 166 -27.63 -26.10 -3.34
C ALA A 166 -28.54 -26.17 -2.11
N VAL A 167 -28.16 -25.43 -1.06
CA VAL A 167 -28.82 -25.43 0.24
C VAL A 167 -30.27 -24.99 0.06
N ALA A 168 -31.22 -25.84 0.47
CA ALA A 168 -32.64 -25.56 0.34
C ALA A 168 -33.15 -24.64 1.47
N PRO A 169 -34.11 -23.73 1.20
CA PRO A 169 -34.61 -22.80 2.21
C PRO A 169 -35.36 -23.53 3.32
N PHE A 170 -35.12 -23.10 4.55
CA PHE A 170 -35.68 -23.66 5.76
C PHE A 170 -36.46 -22.58 6.51
N ALA A 171 -37.68 -22.92 6.93
CA ALA A 171 -38.44 -21.99 7.76
C ALA A 171 -37.79 -21.87 9.14
N VAL A 172 -37.46 -20.63 9.57
CA VAL A 172 -36.98 -20.32 10.92
C VAL A 172 -37.77 -21.13 11.96
N PRO A 173 -37.10 -21.94 12.80
CA PRO A 173 -37.77 -22.82 13.73
C PRO A 173 -38.74 -22.07 14.64
N SER A 174 -39.85 -22.71 14.99
CA SER A 174 -40.72 -22.19 16.05
C SER A 174 -40.18 -22.64 17.42
N PRO A 175 -39.97 -21.73 18.38
CA PRO A 175 -39.54 -22.07 19.74
C PRO A 175 -40.61 -22.90 20.49
N SER A 176 -40.20 -23.49 21.61
CA SER A 176 -41.05 -24.32 22.46
C SER A 176 -41.12 -23.75 23.88
N SER A 177 -41.86 -24.37 24.80
CA SER A 177 -41.88 -23.97 26.21
C SER A 177 -40.56 -24.25 26.96
N GLU A 178 -39.59 -24.88 26.31
CA GLU A 178 -38.27 -25.26 26.86
C GLU A 178 -37.11 -24.83 25.93
N SER A 179 -37.41 -24.08 24.85
CA SER A 179 -36.42 -23.59 23.89
C SER A 179 -36.71 -22.18 23.37
N ALA A 180 -35.65 -21.44 23.06
CA ALA A 180 -35.68 -20.16 22.36
C ALA A 180 -35.10 -20.32 20.95
N VAL A 181 -35.31 -19.34 20.08
CA VAL A 181 -34.63 -19.28 18.78
C VAL A 181 -33.89 -17.95 18.66
N ILE A 182 -32.64 -18.01 18.22
CA ILE A 182 -31.88 -16.84 17.75
C ILE A 182 -31.71 -17.06 16.25
N THR A 183 -32.08 -16.09 15.41
CA THR A 183 -31.81 -16.16 13.96
C THR A 183 -31.12 -14.91 13.47
N VAL A 184 -30.14 -15.12 12.58
CA VAL A 184 -29.34 -14.09 11.93
C VAL A 184 -29.60 -14.16 10.44
N SER A 185 -29.97 -13.04 9.83
CA SER A 185 -29.99 -12.91 8.37
C SER A 185 -28.58 -12.61 7.85
N VAL A 186 -28.10 -13.41 6.90
CA VAL A 186 -26.76 -13.32 6.32
C VAL A 186 -26.83 -12.89 4.86
N GLY A 187 -26.00 -11.92 4.46
CA GLY A 187 -26.09 -11.28 3.14
C GLY A 187 -24.78 -11.21 2.38
N GLY A 188 -24.87 -11.25 1.04
CA GLY A 188 -23.75 -11.26 0.11
C GLY A 188 -23.57 -9.94 -0.64
N GLU A 189 -24.40 -9.67 -1.65
CA GLU A 189 -24.18 -8.60 -2.64
C GLU A 189 -25.24 -7.50 -2.54
N ARG A 190 -24.87 -6.23 -2.72
CA ARG A 190 -25.83 -5.15 -2.92
C ARG A 190 -26.49 -5.31 -4.30
N THR A 191 -27.79 -5.63 -4.34
CA THR A 191 -28.48 -5.97 -5.60
C THR A 191 -29.26 -4.80 -6.21
N ALA A 192 -29.88 -3.95 -5.38
CA ALA A 192 -30.60 -2.76 -5.85
C ALA A 192 -30.94 -1.80 -4.72
N GLY A 193 -30.53 -0.53 -4.84
CA GLY A 193 -30.87 0.50 -3.86
C GLY A 193 -30.35 0.12 -2.48
N SER A 194 -31.21 -0.07 -1.49
CA SER A 194 -30.85 -0.50 -0.13
C SER A 194 -30.90 -2.03 0.09
N THR A 195 -31.05 -2.83 -0.98
CA THR A 195 -31.26 -4.28 -0.93
C THR A 195 -29.93 -5.04 -1.02
N VAL A 196 -29.77 -6.06 -0.19
CA VAL A 196 -28.68 -7.05 -0.21
C VAL A 196 -29.28 -8.40 -0.62
N SER A 197 -28.54 -9.26 -1.32
CA SER A 197 -28.92 -10.66 -1.57
C SER A 197 -28.64 -11.54 -0.36
N ASP A 198 -29.51 -12.51 -0.13
CA ASP A 198 -29.37 -13.51 0.91
C ASP A 198 -28.21 -14.48 0.56
N LEU A 199 -27.42 -14.92 1.56
CA LEU A 199 -26.22 -15.75 1.36
C LEU A 199 -26.25 -17.04 2.18
N ALA A 200 -26.26 -18.18 1.48
CA ALA A 200 -26.22 -19.52 2.05
C ALA A 200 -24.80 -20.00 2.39
N GLY A 201 -24.68 -21.01 3.26
CA GLY A 201 -23.43 -21.73 3.51
C GLY A 201 -22.47 -21.08 4.50
N VAL A 202 -22.84 -19.96 5.13
CA VAL A 202 -22.03 -19.27 6.14
C VAL A 202 -22.29 -19.90 7.50
N THR A 203 -21.25 -20.35 8.19
CA THR A 203 -21.39 -20.95 9.51
C THR A 203 -21.20 -19.91 10.60
N LEU A 204 -22.21 -19.74 11.46
CA LEU A 204 -22.15 -18.91 12.65
C LEU A 204 -22.12 -19.79 13.91
N GLU A 205 -21.41 -19.32 14.95
CA GLU A 205 -21.31 -19.99 16.25
C GLU A 205 -21.66 -19.04 17.40
N LEU A 206 -22.26 -19.60 18.46
CA LEU A 206 -22.51 -18.95 19.73
C LEU A 206 -21.33 -19.15 20.68
N PHE A 207 -20.92 -18.05 21.32
CA PHE A 207 -19.85 -17.96 22.29
C PHE A 207 -20.39 -17.50 23.64
N ASP A 208 -19.70 -17.84 24.74
CA ASP A 208 -19.88 -17.12 26.00
C ASP A 208 -19.26 -15.71 25.91
N GLY A 209 -19.38 -14.90 26.97
CA GLY A 209 -18.68 -13.63 27.04
C GLY A 209 -19.30 -12.57 27.93
N GLY A 210 -18.46 -11.63 28.36
CA GLY A 210 -18.85 -10.48 29.17
C GLY A 210 -19.34 -9.30 28.32
N ASN A 211 -19.22 -8.09 28.88
CA ASN A 211 -19.40 -6.84 28.14
C ASN A 211 -18.14 -6.42 27.34
N GLY A 212 -17.09 -7.25 27.33
CA GLY A 212 -15.79 -6.94 26.70
C GLY A 212 -15.54 -7.64 25.37
N GLY A 213 -16.54 -8.31 24.79
CA GLY A 213 -16.40 -9.18 23.61
C GLY A 213 -16.78 -10.63 23.90
N ALA A 214 -16.67 -11.46 22.85
CA ALA A 214 -16.83 -12.90 22.91
C ALA A 214 -15.74 -13.57 23.78
N GLY A 215 -16.03 -14.77 24.28
CA GLY A 215 -15.11 -15.59 25.06
C GLY A 215 -14.80 -16.93 24.39
N SER A 216 -15.24 -18.02 25.00
CA SER A 216 -15.07 -19.37 24.44
C SER A 216 -16.29 -19.79 23.63
N PRO A 217 -16.13 -20.56 22.52
CA PRO A 217 -17.27 -21.13 21.79
C PRO A 217 -18.05 -22.10 22.68
N ILE A 218 -19.36 -22.14 22.50
CA ILE A 218 -20.24 -23.10 23.19
C ILE A 218 -20.09 -24.46 22.51
N SER A 219 -19.66 -25.47 23.27
CA SER A 219 -19.24 -26.80 22.76
C SER A 219 -20.38 -27.72 22.31
N GLU A 220 -21.61 -27.34 22.63
CA GLU A 220 -22.82 -28.11 22.45
C GLU A 220 -23.45 -27.82 21.08
N SER A 221 -23.67 -28.85 20.26
CA SER A 221 -23.99 -28.74 18.82
C SER A 221 -25.30 -28.02 18.41
N TRP A 222 -25.97 -27.33 19.32
CA TRP A 222 -27.02 -26.33 19.03
C TRP A 222 -26.46 -24.91 18.93
N SER A 223 -25.18 -24.72 19.30
CA SER A 223 -24.45 -23.46 19.25
C SER A 223 -24.03 -23.03 17.85
N GLN A 224 -24.11 -23.92 16.86
CA GLN A 224 -23.73 -23.65 15.47
C GLN A 224 -24.95 -23.70 14.56
N CYS A 225 -25.02 -22.77 13.61
CA CYS A 225 -25.95 -22.81 12.48
C CYS A 225 -25.18 -22.57 11.18
N VAL A 226 -25.78 -22.98 10.06
CA VAL A 226 -25.33 -22.62 8.70
C VAL A 226 -26.49 -21.89 8.03
N SER A 227 -26.24 -20.77 7.34
CA SER A 227 -27.28 -20.05 6.61
C SER A 227 -27.80 -20.85 5.42
N ASP A 228 -29.10 -20.71 5.13
CA ASP A 228 -29.75 -21.32 3.97
C ASP A 228 -29.92 -20.34 2.79
N SER A 229 -30.66 -20.72 1.74
CA SER A 229 -30.86 -19.87 0.55
C SER A 229 -31.71 -18.63 0.79
N ASP A 230 -32.44 -18.56 1.91
CA ASP A 230 -33.18 -17.36 2.34
C ASP A 230 -32.33 -16.57 3.37
N GLY A 231 -31.06 -16.95 3.56
CA GLY A 231 -30.05 -16.27 4.39
C GLY A 231 -30.22 -16.47 5.90
N ASP A 232 -31.21 -17.24 6.36
CA ASP A 232 -31.54 -17.39 7.78
C ASP A 232 -30.61 -18.44 8.43
N CYS A 233 -29.76 -18.00 9.37
CA CYS A 233 -28.95 -18.87 10.23
C CYS A 233 -29.59 -18.95 11.63
N SER A 234 -30.30 -20.05 11.90
CA SER A 234 -31.12 -20.23 13.11
C SER A 234 -30.50 -21.19 14.15
N PHE A 235 -30.21 -20.68 15.35
CA PHE A 235 -29.88 -21.47 16.53
C PHE A 235 -31.15 -21.80 17.33
N VAL A 236 -31.32 -23.06 17.74
CA VAL A 236 -32.42 -23.48 18.65
C VAL A 236 -31.83 -23.73 20.04
N VAL A 237 -31.86 -22.72 20.91
CA VAL A 237 -31.27 -22.77 22.24
C VAL A 237 -32.18 -23.57 23.18
N PRO A 238 -31.73 -24.71 23.74
CA PRO A 238 -32.49 -25.50 24.70
C PRO A 238 -32.33 -24.96 26.13
N ASP A 239 -33.11 -25.50 27.06
CA ASP A 239 -32.96 -25.24 28.50
C ASP A 239 -33.06 -23.75 28.85
N VAL A 240 -34.14 -23.10 28.40
CA VAL A 240 -34.45 -21.68 28.66
C VAL A 240 -35.74 -21.47 29.48
N GLN A 241 -36.33 -22.53 30.03
CA GLN A 241 -37.56 -22.48 30.82
C GLN A 241 -37.39 -21.73 32.16
N ASP A 242 -38.45 -21.05 32.60
CA ASP A 242 -38.51 -20.38 33.91
C ASP A 242 -38.33 -21.36 35.09
N GLU A 243 -37.76 -20.87 36.19
CA GLU A 243 -37.88 -21.51 37.50
C GLU A 243 -39.31 -21.33 38.04
N ILE A 244 -40.08 -22.42 38.14
CA ILE A 244 -41.43 -22.37 38.68
C ILE A 244 -41.40 -22.69 40.18
N VAL A 245 -41.64 -21.66 40.99
CA VAL A 245 -41.75 -21.77 42.45
C VAL A 245 -43.21 -21.77 42.89
N GLU A 246 -43.71 -22.91 43.34
CA GLU A 246 -45.00 -22.96 44.04
C GLU A 246 -44.86 -22.48 45.49
N ARG A 247 -45.84 -21.68 45.94
CA ARG A 247 -45.86 -21.06 47.28
C ARG A 247 -47.04 -21.58 48.09
N GLU A 248 -46.79 -22.51 49.01
CA GLU A 248 -47.83 -23.05 49.89
C GLU A 248 -47.94 -22.25 51.20
N CYS A 249 -49.17 -21.99 51.64
CA CYS A 249 -49.44 -21.21 52.86
C CYS A 249 -49.44 -22.11 54.10
N VAL A 250 -48.24 -22.35 54.65
CA VAL A 250 -48.03 -23.29 55.77
C VAL A 250 -48.44 -22.74 57.14
N SER A 251 -48.58 -21.42 57.30
CA SER A 251 -49.07 -20.80 58.53
C SER A 251 -50.17 -19.77 58.23
N TRP A 252 -51.39 -20.06 58.68
CA TRP A 252 -52.58 -19.23 58.40
C TRP A 252 -53.29 -18.76 59.66
N PHE A 253 -53.50 -17.45 59.79
CA PHE A 253 -54.38 -16.87 60.80
C PHE A 253 -55.00 -15.56 60.26
N ILE A 254 -56.19 -15.67 59.67
CA ILE A 254 -56.93 -14.59 58.97
C ILE A 254 -56.26 -14.17 57.63
N VAL A 255 -54.94 -14.09 57.60
CA VAL A 255 -54.09 -14.06 56.39
C VAL A 255 -52.99 -15.13 56.51
N CYS A 256 -52.31 -15.43 55.41
CA CYS A 256 -51.07 -16.22 55.45
C CYS A 256 -49.97 -15.40 56.16
N LEU A 257 -49.35 -16.01 57.16
CA LEU A 257 -48.29 -15.41 57.97
C LEU A 257 -46.90 -15.97 57.62
N GLU A 258 -46.87 -17.15 56.98
CA GLU A 258 -45.67 -17.87 56.58
C GLU A 258 -45.99 -18.66 55.30
N TRP A 259 -45.05 -18.66 54.37
CA TRP A 259 -45.13 -19.37 53.10
C TRP A 259 -43.93 -20.31 53.02
N GLU A 260 -44.16 -21.55 52.59
CA GLU A 260 -43.11 -22.47 52.18
C GLU A 260 -43.04 -22.44 50.65
N GLU A 261 -41.84 -22.40 50.12
CA GLU A 261 -41.56 -22.17 48.70
C GLU A 261 -40.85 -23.41 48.17
N THR A 262 -41.42 -24.03 47.13
CA THR A 262 -40.92 -25.26 46.53
C THR A 262 -40.72 -25.04 45.05
N VAL A 263 -39.49 -25.22 44.59
CA VAL A 263 -39.16 -25.30 43.16
C VAL A 263 -39.82 -26.58 42.63
N VAL A 264 -40.80 -26.43 41.73
CA VAL A 264 -41.47 -27.55 41.04
C VAL A 264 -40.94 -27.77 39.63
N GLN A 265 -40.21 -26.77 39.11
CA GLN A 265 -39.41 -26.81 37.89
C GLN A 265 -38.18 -25.93 38.12
N GLU A 266 -36.98 -26.49 38.02
CA GLU A 266 -35.73 -25.71 38.03
C GLU A 266 -35.66 -24.85 36.76
N GLY A 267 -35.09 -23.65 36.86
CA GLY A 267 -34.80 -22.83 35.67
C GLY A 267 -33.79 -23.51 34.75
N GLY A 268 -33.93 -23.32 33.44
CA GLY A 268 -33.00 -23.85 32.45
C GLY A 268 -31.64 -23.14 32.48
N GLU A 269 -30.55 -23.84 32.12
CA GLU A 269 -29.17 -23.31 32.17
C GLU A 269 -28.93 -22.11 31.24
N ASN A 270 -29.76 -21.95 30.20
CA ASN A 270 -29.70 -20.85 29.25
C ASN A 270 -30.78 -19.78 29.49
N HIS A 271 -31.65 -19.90 30.49
CA HIS A 271 -32.63 -18.86 30.85
C HIS A 271 -31.91 -17.54 31.19
N ASP A 272 -32.39 -16.42 30.65
CA ASP A 272 -31.79 -15.07 30.77
C ASP A 272 -30.34 -14.95 30.22
N ARG A 273 -29.77 -16.04 29.67
CA ARG A 273 -28.38 -16.11 29.20
C ARG A 273 -28.22 -15.27 27.93
N ARG A 274 -27.06 -14.63 27.82
CA ARG A 274 -26.64 -13.87 26.64
C ARG A 274 -25.45 -14.54 25.99
N PHE A 275 -25.49 -14.64 24.68
CA PHE A 275 -24.44 -15.19 23.84
C PHE A 275 -23.79 -14.06 23.05
N TRP A 276 -22.58 -14.31 22.57
CA TRP A 276 -22.02 -13.58 21.45
C TRP A 276 -22.14 -14.45 20.19
N VAL A 277 -22.54 -13.86 19.08
CA VAL A 277 -22.55 -14.49 17.76
C VAL A 277 -21.31 -14.05 17.00
N ALA A 278 -20.57 -15.00 16.44
CA ALA A 278 -19.48 -14.76 15.49
C ALA A 278 -19.56 -15.76 14.33
N ALA A 279 -19.02 -15.38 13.16
CA ALA A 279 -18.85 -16.31 12.05
C ALA A 279 -17.58 -17.15 12.25
N VAL A 280 -17.61 -18.40 11.76
CA VAL A 280 -16.50 -19.37 11.91
C VAL A 280 -16.16 -20.11 10.62
N ASP A 281 -17.02 -20.08 9.59
CA ASP A 281 -16.73 -20.60 8.25
C ASP A 281 -17.51 -19.84 7.17
N ALA A 282 -17.03 -19.86 5.92
CA ALA A 282 -17.62 -19.17 4.77
C ALA A 282 -17.69 -20.09 3.53
N PRO A 283 -18.70 -19.93 2.65
CA PRO A 283 -18.82 -20.72 1.43
C PRO A 283 -17.71 -20.41 0.41
N ASN A 284 -17.49 -21.32 -0.54
CA ASN A 284 -16.49 -21.15 -1.60
C ASN A 284 -16.70 -19.83 -2.37
N GLY A 285 -15.61 -19.07 -2.55
CA GLY A 285 -15.67 -17.74 -3.19
C GLY A 285 -16.01 -16.59 -2.23
N TRP A 286 -16.02 -16.84 -0.92
CA TRP A 286 -16.26 -15.86 0.13
C TRP A 286 -15.23 -16.00 1.26
N TYR A 287 -14.99 -14.92 2.02
CA TYR A 287 -14.12 -14.91 3.19
C TYR A 287 -14.70 -14.07 4.34
N LEU A 288 -14.31 -14.41 5.57
CA LEU A 288 -14.76 -13.72 6.78
C LEU A 288 -13.91 -12.47 7.06
N ASN A 289 -14.55 -11.48 7.69
CA ASN A 289 -13.89 -10.32 8.28
C ASN A 289 -13.98 -10.46 9.80
N ASP A 290 -12.89 -10.91 10.42
CA ASP A 290 -12.84 -11.22 11.86
C ASP A 290 -12.99 -9.98 12.75
N ALA A 291 -12.67 -8.80 12.21
CA ALA A 291 -12.77 -7.49 12.86
C ALA A 291 -13.03 -6.38 11.84
N LEU A 292 -13.51 -5.23 12.32
CA LEU A 292 -13.63 -3.98 11.57
C LEU A 292 -13.10 -2.78 12.39
N SER A 293 -12.60 -1.76 11.71
CA SER A 293 -12.12 -0.50 12.29
C SER A 293 -13.27 0.48 12.53
N THR A 294 -13.26 1.12 13.70
CA THR A 294 -14.25 2.10 14.19
C THR A 294 -13.56 3.28 14.88
N ASP A 295 -14.29 4.31 15.30
CA ASP A 295 -13.73 5.45 16.06
C ASP A 295 -13.00 5.05 17.35
N SER A 296 -13.43 3.95 17.99
CA SER A 296 -12.80 3.37 19.18
C SER A 296 -11.59 2.49 18.86
N GLY A 297 -11.28 2.27 17.58
CA GLY A 297 -10.26 1.34 17.09
C GLY A 297 -10.85 0.10 16.41
N GLU A 298 -10.00 -0.91 16.20
CA GLU A 298 -10.41 -2.22 15.68
C GLU A 298 -11.23 -2.99 16.74
N LEU A 299 -12.31 -3.62 16.30
CA LEU A 299 -13.19 -4.45 17.12
C LEU A 299 -13.60 -5.71 16.35
N ASP A 300 -13.51 -6.89 17.00
CA ASP A 300 -13.95 -8.17 16.43
C ASP A 300 -15.40 -8.11 15.92
N TYR A 301 -15.67 -8.66 14.73
CA TYR A 301 -16.99 -8.61 14.09
C TYR A 301 -17.93 -9.66 14.70
N ALA A 302 -18.43 -9.32 15.89
CA ALA A 302 -19.28 -10.15 16.72
C ALA A 302 -20.38 -9.32 17.40
N PHE A 303 -21.53 -9.94 17.67
CA PHE A 303 -22.69 -9.24 18.24
C PHE A 303 -23.31 -9.99 19.40
N ARG A 304 -23.77 -9.25 20.41
CA ARG A 304 -24.31 -9.83 21.64
C ARG A 304 -25.83 -9.91 21.59
N THR A 305 -26.38 -11.06 21.99
CA THR A 305 -27.83 -11.27 22.07
C THR A 305 -28.45 -10.56 23.28
N PRO A 306 -29.77 -10.33 23.29
CA PRO A 306 -30.54 -10.19 24.53
C PRO A 306 -30.41 -11.44 25.43
N GLY A 307 -30.98 -11.38 26.63
CA GLY A 307 -31.21 -12.58 27.44
C GLY A 307 -32.31 -13.41 26.78
N VAL A 308 -32.13 -14.73 26.69
CA VAL A 308 -33.10 -15.60 26.01
C VAL A 308 -34.15 -16.18 26.98
N GLU A 309 -35.41 -16.10 26.58
CA GLU A 309 -36.60 -16.54 27.33
C GLU A 309 -37.35 -17.65 26.54
N ALA A 310 -38.04 -18.55 27.24
CA ALA A 310 -38.73 -19.67 26.61
C ALA A 310 -39.91 -19.25 25.73
N GLY A 311 -39.97 -19.80 24.51
CA GLY A 311 -41.05 -19.53 23.56
C GLY A 311 -40.84 -18.30 22.68
N GLU A 312 -39.73 -17.57 22.83
CA GLU A 312 -39.42 -16.36 22.07
C GLU A 312 -38.45 -16.60 20.89
N THR A 313 -38.41 -15.65 19.96
CA THR A 313 -37.53 -15.69 18.77
C THR A 313 -36.88 -14.34 18.56
N TYR A 314 -35.56 -14.30 18.68
CA TYR A 314 -34.75 -13.08 18.58
C TYR A 314 -34.13 -12.97 17.18
N ARG A 315 -34.28 -11.81 16.53
CA ARG A 315 -33.82 -11.57 15.16
C ARG A 315 -32.73 -10.51 15.11
N SER A 316 -31.76 -10.70 14.21
CA SER A 316 -30.84 -9.64 13.84
C SER A 316 -31.62 -8.48 13.16
N GLY A 317 -31.18 -7.25 13.38
CA GLY A 317 -31.89 -6.03 12.98
C GLY A 317 -32.99 -5.61 13.96
N ASP A 318 -33.84 -6.52 14.42
CA ASP A 318 -34.94 -6.21 15.35
C ASP A 318 -34.50 -6.21 16.83
N ASP A 319 -33.92 -7.32 17.32
CA ASP A 319 -33.62 -7.55 18.75
C ASP A 319 -32.13 -7.37 19.10
N PHE A 320 -31.25 -7.56 18.12
CA PHE A 320 -29.80 -7.35 18.21
C PHE A 320 -29.24 -6.91 16.84
N MET A 321 -27.94 -6.59 16.75
CA MET A 321 -27.29 -6.06 15.53
C MET A 321 -27.83 -4.69 15.01
N SER A 322 -28.43 -3.83 15.85
CA SER A 322 -29.03 -2.57 15.35
C SER A 322 -28.87 -1.31 16.19
N TRP A 323 -28.49 -1.37 17.48
CA TRP A 323 -28.50 -0.19 18.38
C TRP A 323 -27.40 -0.14 19.47
N ASP A 324 -26.14 -0.51 19.17
CA ASP A 324 -25.04 -0.45 20.17
C ASP A 324 -23.73 0.17 19.64
N GLY A 325 -23.57 1.48 19.85
CA GLY A 325 -22.30 2.22 19.70
C GLY A 325 -21.52 1.93 18.41
N ASP A 326 -20.24 1.62 18.57
CA ASP A 326 -19.29 1.32 17.50
C ASP A 326 -19.66 0.01 16.74
N ARG A 327 -20.41 -0.88 17.40
CA ARG A 327 -20.97 -2.12 16.84
C ARG A 327 -22.40 -1.93 16.31
N SER A 328 -22.81 -0.69 16.00
CA SER A 328 -24.04 -0.43 15.26
C SER A 328 -23.97 -1.08 13.89
N SER A 329 -24.91 -1.96 13.56
CA SER A 329 -24.94 -2.78 12.33
C SER A 329 -26.23 -2.54 11.54
N SER A 330 -26.22 -2.95 10.28
CA SER A 330 -27.36 -2.99 9.37
C SER A 330 -28.40 -4.06 9.73
N GLY A 331 -28.08 -4.97 10.66
CA GLY A 331 -28.95 -6.10 11.03
C GLY A 331 -28.81 -7.32 10.13
N ILE A 332 -28.00 -7.23 9.06
CA ILE A 332 -27.61 -8.32 8.17
C ILE A 332 -26.12 -8.59 8.42
N TRP A 333 -25.75 -9.86 8.53
CA TRP A 333 -24.35 -10.28 8.68
C TRP A 333 -23.61 -10.16 7.35
N GLN A 334 -22.55 -9.34 7.29
CA GLN A 334 -21.73 -9.23 6.09
C GLN A 334 -20.71 -10.37 5.98
N VAL A 335 -20.48 -10.80 4.75
CA VAL A 335 -19.35 -11.64 4.34
C VAL A 335 -18.76 -10.99 3.10
N ALA A 336 -17.44 -11.04 2.92
CA ALA A 336 -16.80 -10.47 1.74
C ALA A 336 -16.65 -11.52 0.64
N HIS A 337 -17.02 -11.16 -0.59
CA HIS A 337 -16.77 -11.99 -1.77
C HIS A 337 -15.26 -11.99 -2.06
N THR A 338 -14.67 -13.14 -2.42
CA THR A 338 -13.27 -13.24 -2.83
C THR A 338 -12.99 -12.29 -3.99
N ASN A 339 -11.86 -11.59 -3.94
CA ASN A 339 -11.52 -10.60 -4.96
C ASN A 339 -11.12 -11.27 -6.29
N PRO A 340 -11.72 -10.89 -7.43
CA PRO A 340 -11.25 -11.36 -8.73
C PRO A 340 -9.77 -11.08 -8.96
N GLN A 341 -9.09 -12.00 -9.65
CA GLN A 341 -7.74 -11.78 -10.15
C GLN A 341 -7.80 -10.85 -11.36
N LEU A 342 -6.81 -9.95 -11.49
CA LEU A 342 -6.84 -8.92 -12.53
C LEU A 342 -6.74 -9.56 -13.93
N PRO A 343 -7.66 -9.26 -14.86
CA PRO A 343 -7.56 -9.69 -16.26
C PRO A 343 -6.37 -9.04 -17.00
N GLN A 344 -5.14 -9.52 -16.74
CA GLN A 344 -3.97 -9.11 -17.51
C GLN A 344 -4.16 -9.47 -18.98
N THR A 345 -4.08 -8.47 -19.86
CA THR A 345 -4.24 -8.67 -21.31
C THR A 345 -3.15 -7.94 -22.07
N CYS A 346 -2.06 -8.63 -22.43
CA CYS A 346 -0.87 -8.05 -23.08
C CYS A 346 -1.09 -7.61 -24.55
N GLN A 347 -2.35 -7.35 -24.93
CA GLN A 347 -2.85 -7.08 -26.28
C GLN A 347 -4.10 -6.18 -26.28
N ALA A 348 -4.69 -5.92 -25.10
CA ALA A 348 -5.83 -5.04 -24.92
C ALA A 348 -5.55 -4.09 -23.74
N GLY A 349 -6.40 -3.09 -23.58
CA GLY A 349 -6.28 -2.14 -22.48
C GLY A 349 -7.24 -2.46 -21.34
N VAL A 350 -6.87 -2.05 -20.14
CA VAL A 350 -7.67 -2.18 -18.91
C VAL A 350 -8.92 -1.30 -19.01
N SER A 351 -10.08 -1.84 -18.66
CA SER A 351 -11.29 -1.09 -18.34
C SER A 351 -11.28 -0.75 -16.85
N ALA A 352 -10.91 0.48 -16.50
CA ALA A 352 -10.73 0.94 -15.13
C ALA A 352 -11.88 1.84 -14.63
N ALA A 353 -12.29 1.65 -13.38
CA ALA A 353 -13.10 2.60 -12.62
C ALA A 353 -12.23 3.24 -11.52
N LEU A 354 -11.87 4.51 -11.66
CA LEU A 354 -11.15 5.25 -10.61
C LEU A 354 -12.18 5.94 -9.70
N ILE A 355 -12.27 5.47 -8.46
CA ILE A 355 -13.26 5.85 -7.46
C ILE A 355 -12.57 6.69 -6.39
N LEU A 356 -12.71 8.02 -6.48
CA LEU A 356 -11.98 8.97 -5.66
C LEU A 356 -12.80 9.46 -4.46
N ASP A 357 -12.27 9.24 -3.26
CA ASP A 357 -12.68 9.95 -2.07
C ASP A 357 -12.33 11.43 -2.20
N LEU A 358 -13.34 12.28 -2.00
CA LEU A 358 -13.22 13.74 -1.98
C LEU A 358 -13.90 14.31 -0.72
N SER A 359 -13.88 13.55 0.38
CA SER A 359 -14.36 13.96 1.70
C SER A 359 -13.53 15.10 2.32
N GLY A 360 -13.87 15.52 3.53
CA GLY A 360 -13.24 16.63 4.24
C GLY A 360 -11.81 16.37 4.68
N SER A 361 -11.51 15.14 5.11
CA SER A 361 -10.18 14.71 5.57
C SER A 361 -9.13 14.93 4.48
N VAL A 362 -9.41 14.53 3.23
CA VAL A 362 -8.52 14.73 2.06
C VAL A 362 -8.16 16.21 1.86
N GLY A 363 -9.09 17.12 2.18
CA GLY A 363 -8.90 18.56 2.09
C GLY A 363 -8.14 19.15 3.27
N ASP A 364 -8.48 18.73 4.49
CA ASP A 364 -7.88 19.23 5.74
C ASP A 364 -6.46 18.68 5.97
N ALA A 365 -6.15 17.49 5.44
CA ALA A 365 -4.79 16.96 5.33
C ALA A 365 -3.92 17.70 4.29
N GLY A 366 -4.53 18.55 3.44
CA GLY A 366 -3.87 19.24 2.32
C GLY A 366 -3.62 18.34 1.09
N ALA A 367 -3.92 17.05 1.20
CA ALA A 367 -3.51 16.01 0.28
C ALA A 367 -4.26 15.95 -1.06
N LEU A 368 -5.33 16.75 -1.23
CA LEU A 368 -6.05 16.86 -2.50
C LEU A 368 -5.12 17.12 -3.69
N GLY A 369 -4.01 17.86 -3.51
CA GLY A 369 -3.01 18.08 -4.56
C GLY A 369 -2.34 16.78 -5.02
N ASP A 370 -1.99 15.92 -4.07
CA ASP A 370 -1.26 14.67 -4.30
C ASP A 370 -2.21 13.58 -4.83
N LEU A 371 -3.44 13.48 -4.29
CA LEU A 371 -4.50 12.62 -4.83
C LEU A 371 -4.76 12.91 -6.32
N ARG A 372 -4.85 14.20 -6.67
CA ARG A 372 -4.98 14.62 -8.06
C ARG A 372 -3.76 14.25 -8.89
N GLN A 373 -2.56 14.41 -8.35
CA GLN A 373 -1.33 14.13 -9.09
C GLN A 373 -1.22 12.63 -9.38
N ALA A 374 -1.32 11.77 -8.38
CA ALA A 374 -1.30 10.32 -8.57
C ALA A 374 -2.40 9.81 -9.53
N GLY A 375 -3.60 10.40 -9.48
CA GLY A 375 -4.66 10.10 -10.44
C GLY A 375 -4.33 10.51 -11.89
N LYS A 376 -3.51 11.55 -12.09
CA LYS A 376 -3.01 11.95 -13.41
C LYS A 376 -1.81 11.11 -13.85
N ASP A 377 -0.93 10.74 -12.92
CA ASP A 377 0.24 9.90 -13.17
C ASP A 377 -0.21 8.48 -13.61
N MET A 378 -1.23 7.92 -12.96
CA MET A 378 -1.90 6.68 -13.41
C MET A 378 -2.49 6.80 -14.83
N VAL A 379 -3.07 7.95 -15.18
CA VAL A 379 -3.59 8.20 -16.53
C VAL A 379 -2.44 8.26 -17.55
N ASP A 380 -1.32 8.91 -17.22
CA ASP A 380 -0.16 8.98 -18.10
C ASP A 380 0.57 7.65 -18.23
N ALA A 381 0.65 6.83 -17.17
CA ALA A 381 1.15 5.45 -17.21
C ALA A 381 0.33 4.53 -18.15
N LEU A 382 -0.98 4.79 -18.29
CA LEU A 382 -1.86 4.05 -19.18
C LEU A 382 -1.89 4.57 -20.63
N VAL A 383 -1.19 5.65 -20.97
CA VAL A 383 -1.19 6.22 -22.34
C VAL A 383 -0.62 5.23 -23.36
N GLY A 384 -1.41 4.96 -24.40
CA GLY A 384 -1.00 4.10 -25.53
C GLY A 384 -1.16 2.59 -25.28
N THR A 385 -1.49 2.19 -24.06
CA THR A 385 -1.84 0.79 -23.72
C THR A 385 -3.17 0.33 -24.33
N GLY A 386 -4.00 1.28 -24.78
CA GLY A 386 -5.36 1.04 -25.26
C GLY A 386 -6.43 1.04 -24.15
N SER A 387 -6.04 1.30 -22.90
CA SER A 387 -6.91 1.27 -21.71
C SER A 387 -7.98 2.36 -21.75
N SER A 388 -8.97 2.25 -20.87
CA SER A 388 -10.02 3.25 -20.67
C SER A 388 -10.34 3.44 -19.20
N MET A 389 -10.72 4.66 -18.81
CA MET A 389 -11.02 5.00 -17.42
C MET A 389 -12.34 5.75 -17.30
N ALA A 390 -13.20 5.27 -16.41
CA ALA A 390 -14.30 6.03 -15.83
C ALA A 390 -13.84 6.71 -14.53
N LEU A 391 -14.36 7.91 -14.27
CA LEU A 391 -14.12 8.65 -13.03
C LEU A 391 -15.39 8.64 -12.19
N TYR A 392 -15.28 8.12 -10.97
CA TYR A 392 -16.31 8.18 -9.93
C TYR A 392 -15.77 8.97 -8.74
N THR A 393 -16.66 9.61 -7.99
CA THR A 393 -16.29 10.49 -6.86
C THR A 393 -17.26 10.34 -5.71
N PHE A 394 -16.82 10.52 -4.47
CA PHE A 394 -17.72 10.56 -3.32
C PHE A 394 -17.29 11.54 -2.23
N ALA A 395 -18.23 11.85 -1.33
CA ALA A 395 -18.05 12.52 -0.05
C ALA A 395 -19.22 12.05 0.83
N ASP A 396 -20.05 12.94 1.39
CA ASP A 396 -21.37 12.55 1.94
C ASP A 396 -22.28 11.88 0.88
N ASN A 397 -22.10 12.25 -0.40
CA ASN A 397 -22.90 11.84 -1.55
C ASN A 397 -22.00 11.24 -2.64
N ALA A 398 -22.58 10.43 -3.51
CA ALA A 398 -21.94 9.86 -4.70
C ALA A 398 -22.86 10.09 -5.93
N PRO A 399 -22.43 10.80 -7.00
CA PRO A 399 -21.23 11.63 -7.07
C PRO A 399 -21.17 12.67 -5.94
N ARG A 400 -19.96 13.13 -5.60
CA ARG A 400 -19.77 14.21 -4.62
C ARG A 400 -20.68 15.41 -4.89
N ASN A 401 -20.78 15.85 -6.14
CA ASN A 401 -21.75 16.84 -6.62
C ASN A 401 -21.96 16.75 -8.15
N ASN A 402 -22.90 17.54 -8.69
CA ASN A 402 -23.23 17.51 -10.13
C ASN A 402 -22.46 18.55 -11.00
N GLY A 403 -21.58 19.35 -10.41
CA GLY A 403 -20.67 20.28 -11.11
C GLY A 403 -19.33 19.61 -11.41
N SER A 404 -18.45 20.26 -12.20
CA SER A 404 -17.17 19.66 -12.59
C SER A 404 -16.28 19.30 -11.39
N SER A 405 -16.34 20.07 -10.31
CA SER A 405 -15.53 19.91 -9.09
C SER A 405 -15.86 18.71 -8.19
N GLY A 406 -16.56 17.71 -8.72
CA GLY A 406 -16.88 16.45 -8.03
C GLY A 406 -17.98 15.63 -8.68
N ARG A 407 -18.06 15.61 -10.01
CA ARG A 407 -19.00 14.76 -10.77
C ARG A 407 -18.31 13.53 -11.34
N ASN A 408 -19.12 12.51 -11.60
CA ASN A 408 -18.67 11.35 -12.36
C ASN A 408 -18.55 11.68 -13.86
N TYR A 409 -17.71 10.91 -14.54
CA TYR A 409 -17.56 10.87 -15.98
C TYR A 409 -17.46 9.41 -16.44
N ALA A 410 -18.34 9.01 -17.35
CA ALA A 410 -18.34 7.68 -17.96
C ALA A 410 -17.01 7.38 -18.70
N SER A 411 -16.73 6.09 -18.92
CA SER A 411 -15.42 5.63 -19.42
C SER A 411 -14.98 6.31 -20.72
N MET A 412 -13.68 6.60 -20.78
CA MET A 412 -13.00 7.25 -21.89
C MET A 412 -11.65 6.57 -22.13
N SER A 413 -11.34 6.26 -23.39
CA SER A 413 -10.05 5.66 -23.79
C SER A 413 -8.88 6.60 -23.47
N ILE A 414 -7.79 6.04 -22.95
CA ILE A 414 -6.57 6.76 -22.59
C ILE A 414 -5.62 6.74 -23.79
N ASP A 415 -5.75 7.75 -24.64
CA ASP A 415 -4.88 7.96 -25.80
C ASP A 415 -4.04 9.24 -25.71
N GLY A 416 -2.87 9.19 -26.35
CA GLY A 416 -1.97 10.35 -26.53
C GLY A 416 -2.43 11.32 -27.62
N THR A 417 -3.73 11.37 -27.95
CA THR A 417 -4.30 12.32 -28.93
C THR A 417 -5.26 13.34 -28.30
N GLY A 418 -5.40 13.32 -26.96
CA GLY A 418 -6.02 14.37 -26.16
C GLY A 418 -7.07 13.88 -25.17
N ASN A 419 -7.46 12.60 -25.20
CA ASN A 419 -8.37 12.05 -24.20
C ASN A 419 -7.69 11.89 -22.84
N ALA A 420 -6.40 11.51 -22.79
CA ALA A 420 -5.63 11.49 -21.53
C ALA A 420 -5.61 12.87 -20.85
N ASP A 421 -5.24 13.93 -21.57
CA ASP A 421 -5.29 15.31 -21.07
C ASP A 421 -6.72 15.72 -20.63
N THR A 422 -7.74 15.30 -21.37
CA THR A 422 -9.16 15.54 -21.01
C THR A 422 -9.57 14.82 -19.72
N ILE A 423 -8.96 13.69 -19.36
CA ILE A 423 -9.18 13.02 -18.07
C ILE A 423 -8.42 13.76 -16.96
N LYS A 424 -7.16 14.13 -17.20
CA LYS A 424 -6.31 14.88 -16.25
C LYS A 424 -6.91 16.25 -15.88
N ASP A 425 -7.45 16.98 -16.86
CA ASP A 425 -8.19 18.24 -16.65
C ASP A 425 -9.40 18.09 -15.72
N ARG A 426 -10.12 16.95 -15.77
CA ARG A 426 -11.26 16.68 -14.88
C ARG A 426 -10.81 16.43 -13.44
N ILE A 427 -9.71 15.70 -13.28
CA ILE A 427 -9.10 15.42 -11.99
C ILE A 427 -8.61 16.73 -11.36
N ASP A 428 -7.97 17.62 -12.12
CA ASP A 428 -7.54 18.95 -11.64
C ASP A 428 -8.68 19.94 -11.36
N ASP A 429 -9.94 19.61 -11.68
CA ASP A 429 -11.13 20.37 -11.27
C ASP A 429 -11.70 19.89 -9.91
N TYR A 430 -11.42 18.65 -9.49
CA TYR A 430 -12.03 18.02 -8.30
C TYR A 430 -11.66 18.67 -6.95
N THR A 431 -12.65 18.84 -6.07
CA THR A 431 -12.50 19.52 -4.77
C THR A 431 -12.81 18.59 -3.60
N ALA A 432 -12.24 18.82 -2.42
CA ALA A 432 -12.49 18.07 -1.19
C ALA A 432 -13.56 18.73 -0.26
N GLY A 433 -14.08 18.02 0.74
CA GLY A 433 -15.03 18.52 1.75
C GLY A 433 -16.26 17.63 2.01
N GLY A 434 -16.74 17.52 3.25
CA GLY A 434 -17.91 16.71 3.62
C GLY A 434 -17.53 15.43 4.38
N GLY A 435 -18.48 14.57 4.69
CA GLY A 435 -18.26 13.22 5.24
C GLY A 435 -17.76 12.22 4.19
N THR A 436 -17.74 10.93 4.56
CA THR A 436 -17.04 9.87 3.82
C THR A 436 -17.94 8.65 3.60
N ASN A 437 -18.63 8.58 2.46
CA ASN A 437 -19.60 7.53 2.10
C ASN A 437 -18.99 6.51 1.13
N TRP A 438 -18.20 5.56 1.64
CA TRP A 438 -17.61 4.47 0.83
C TRP A 438 -18.69 3.62 0.14
N ASP A 439 -19.82 3.40 0.82
CA ASP A 439 -20.92 2.58 0.33
C ASP A 439 -21.52 3.09 -0.99
N GLU A 440 -22.06 4.32 -1.00
CA GLU A 440 -22.54 4.94 -2.25
C GLU A 440 -21.38 5.21 -3.23
N GLY A 441 -20.18 5.48 -2.70
CA GLY A 441 -18.96 5.71 -3.46
C GLY A 441 -18.55 4.53 -4.34
N ILE A 442 -18.74 3.30 -3.86
CA ILE A 442 -18.47 2.05 -4.59
C ILE A 442 -19.72 1.62 -5.38
N TRP A 443 -20.92 1.72 -4.78
CA TRP A 443 -22.18 1.30 -5.40
C TRP A 443 -22.46 2.02 -6.72
N GLN A 444 -22.12 3.32 -6.85
CA GLN A 444 -22.31 4.06 -8.10
C GLN A 444 -21.56 3.46 -9.31
N ALA A 445 -20.44 2.75 -9.09
CA ALA A 445 -19.73 2.04 -10.14
C ALA A 445 -20.40 0.68 -10.43
N ALA A 446 -20.75 -0.06 -9.38
CA ALA A 446 -21.50 -1.32 -9.51
C ALA A 446 -22.83 -1.14 -10.26
N ALA A 447 -23.52 -0.02 -10.02
CA ALA A 447 -24.83 0.31 -10.59
C ALA A 447 -24.79 0.86 -12.02
N ASP A 448 -23.61 1.24 -12.55
CA ASP A 448 -23.45 1.63 -13.96
C ASP A 448 -23.44 0.38 -14.88
N GLN A 449 -23.18 -0.81 -14.31
CA GLN A 449 -23.21 -2.12 -14.98
C GLN A 449 -22.33 -2.14 -16.25
N ALA A 450 -21.16 -1.51 -16.17
CA ALA A 450 -20.14 -1.51 -17.21
C ALA A 450 -19.05 -2.52 -16.87
N ASP A 451 -18.57 -3.24 -17.88
CA ASP A 451 -17.52 -4.26 -17.72
C ASP A 451 -16.19 -3.58 -17.32
N TYR A 452 -15.85 -3.62 -16.03
CA TYR A 452 -14.58 -3.15 -15.49
C TYR A 452 -13.68 -4.33 -15.11
N ASP A 453 -12.42 -4.30 -15.54
CA ASP A 453 -11.38 -5.23 -15.08
C ASP A 453 -10.92 -4.87 -13.66
N LEU A 454 -10.87 -3.57 -13.36
CA LEU A 454 -10.31 -3.02 -12.13
C LEU A 454 -11.11 -1.79 -11.63
N ALA A 455 -11.50 -1.81 -10.36
CA ALA A 455 -12.05 -0.66 -9.65
C ALA A 455 -11.09 -0.24 -8.52
N ILE A 456 -10.53 0.97 -8.61
CA ILE A 456 -9.58 1.49 -7.62
C ILE A 456 -10.29 2.50 -6.71
N VAL A 457 -10.40 2.18 -5.43
CA VAL A 457 -10.99 3.02 -4.39
C VAL A 457 -9.87 3.71 -3.62
N VAL A 458 -9.66 5.01 -3.85
CA VAL A 458 -8.63 5.82 -3.17
C VAL A 458 -9.30 6.62 -2.05
N THR A 459 -8.86 6.46 -0.80
CA THR A 459 -9.47 7.06 0.41
C THR A 459 -8.44 7.32 1.51
N ASP A 460 -8.70 8.24 2.43
CA ASP A 460 -7.71 8.71 3.42
C ASP A 460 -8.05 8.43 4.90
N GLY A 461 -9.15 7.72 5.14
CA GLY A 461 -9.67 7.52 6.49
C GLY A 461 -10.59 6.30 6.59
N VAL A 462 -11.74 6.51 7.21
CA VAL A 462 -12.77 5.48 7.45
C VAL A 462 -14.14 6.01 7.04
N ALA A 463 -15.05 5.11 6.68
CA ALA A 463 -16.42 5.48 6.30
C ALA A 463 -17.18 6.09 7.50
N THR A 464 -17.86 7.22 7.27
CA THR A 464 -18.67 7.98 8.25
C THR A 464 -20.11 8.23 7.76
N ALA A 465 -20.46 7.65 6.61
CA ALA A 465 -21.78 7.66 6.00
C ALA A 465 -22.01 6.39 5.18
N TYR A 466 -23.27 6.03 4.98
CA TYR A 466 -23.72 4.88 4.19
C TYR A 466 -25.14 5.17 3.68
N ARG A 467 -25.48 4.75 2.45
CA ARG A 467 -26.78 5.02 1.83
C ARG A 467 -27.14 6.52 1.93
N ASP A 468 -28.34 6.86 2.42
CA ASP A 468 -28.79 8.20 2.81
C ASP A 468 -28.67 8.46 4.34
N GLY A 469 -27.86 7.67 5.04
CA GLY A 469 -27.64 7.68 6.49
C GLY A 469 -26.19 7.96 6.93
N GLY A 470 -25.93 7.68 8.21
CA GLY A 470 -24.74 8.18 8.93
C GLY A 470 -24.89 9.63 9.38
N ASN A 471 -23.83 10.20 9.94
CA ASN A 471 -23.81 11.61 10.39
C ASN A 471 -22.60 12.41 9.87
N GLY A 472 -21.68 11.77 9.12
CA GLY A 472 -20.45 12.40 8.63
C GLY A 472 -19.41 12.69 9.71
N MET A 473 -19.49 12.00 10.87
CA MET A 473 -18.60 12.20 12.02
C MET A 473 -18.22 10.89 12.72
N ASP A 474 -19.14 9.94 12.83
CA ASP A 474 -18.98 8.68 13.57
C ASP A 474 -18.67 7.54 12.59
N SER A 475 -17.70 6.68 12.90
CA SER A 475 -17.34 5.48 12.12
C SER A 475 -17.57 4.20 12.93
N ARG A 476 -18.47 3.35 12.44
CA ARG A 476 -19.00 2.15 13.13
C ARG A 476 -19.11 1.00 12.12
N PHE A 477 -19.53 -0.18 12.57
CA PHE A 477 -19.66 -1.35 11.68
C PHE A 477 -20.57 -1.09 10.47
N ILE A 478 -21.76 -0.51 10.65
CA ILE A 478 -22.75 -0.27 9.59
C ILE A 478 -22.23 0.57 8.43
N GLU A 479 -21.35 1.56 8.68
CA GLU A 479 -20.70 2.33 7.62
C GLU A 479 -19.88 1.43 6.69
N THR A 480 -19.12 0.48 7.25
CA THR A 480 -18.26 -0.43 6.48
C THR A 480 -19.01 -1.65 5.93
N GLU A 481 -19.97 -2.22 6.66
CA GLU A 481 -20.82 -3.33 6.19
C GLU A 481 -21.46 -3.04 4.84
N ASN A 482 -21.98 -1.81 4.66
CA ASN A 482 -22.60 -1.41 3.41
C ASN A 482 -21.58 -1.26 2.27
N ALA A 483 -20.37 -0.75 2.58
CA ALA A 483 -19.27 -0.73 1.62
C ALA A 483 -18.84 -2.15 1.19
N VAL A 484 -18.88 -3.15 2.08
CA VAL A 484 -18.65 -4.56 1.73
C VAL A 484 -19.71 -5.07 0.76
N TYR A 485 -21.01 -4.91 1.06
CA TYR A 485 -22.09 -5.32 0.15
C TYR A 485 -21.95 -4.66 -1.24
N SER A 486 -21.56 -3.37 -1.28
CA SER A 486 -21.34 -2.60 -2.50
C SER A 486 -20.10 -3.05 -3.29
N ALA A 487 -19.02 -3.43 -2.61
CA ALA A 487 -17.83 -3.99 -3.24
C ALA A 487 -18.05 -5.41 -3.76
N ASN A 488 -18.80 -6.24 -3.02
CA ASN A 488 -19.22 -7.58 -3.46
C ASN A 488 -20.01 -7.50 -4.77
N ALA A 489 -20.86 -6.47 -4.95
CA ALA A 489 -21.59 -6.24 -6.19
C ALA A 489 -20.69 -5.89 -7.40
N LEU A 490 -19.48 -5.35 -7.20
CA LEU A 490 -18.46 -5.22 -8.26
C LEU A 490 -17.75 -6.56 -8.52
N LYS A 491 -17.34 -7.25 -7.45
CA LYS A 491 -16.63 -8.54 -7.55
C LYS A 491 -17.46 -9.61 -8.27
N ALA A 492 -18.77 -9.64 -8.03
CA ALA A 492 -19.73 -10.52 -8.72
C ALA A 492 -19.87 -10.22 -10.23
N GLN A 493 -19.52 -9.01 -10.67
CA GLN A 493 -19.41 -8.65 -12.10
C GLN A 493 -18.05 -9.05 -12.72
N GLY A 494 -17.14 -9.61 -11.92
CA GLY A 494 -15.79 -9.99 -12.34
C GLY A 494 -14.73 -8.89 -12.12
N THR A 495 -15.12 -7.71 -11.64
CA THR A 495 -14.22 -6.58 -11.40
C THR A 495 -13.36 -6.80 -10.16
N ARG A 496 -12.03 -6.72 -10.31
CA ARG A 496 -11.11 -6.67 -9.18
C ARG A 496 -11.28 -5.35 -8.44
N VAL A 497 -11.51 -5.38 -7.13
CA VAL A 497 -11.57 -4.19 -6.28
C VAL A 497 -10.20 -3.97 -5.63
N LEU A 498 -9.64 -2.79 -5.77
CA LEU A 498 -8.38 -2.39 -5.16
C LEU A 498 -8.61 -1.22 -4.21
N ALA A 499 -8.33 -1.40 -2.91
CA ALA A 499 -8.54 -0.34 -1.91
C ALA A 499 -7.22 0.28 -1.47
N VAL A 500 -7.09 1.60 -1.63
CA VAL A 500 -5.86 2.33 -1.35
C VAL A 500 -6.13 3.35 -0.25
N GLY A 501 -5.69 3.01 0.96
CA GLY A 501 -5.71 3.88 2.14
C GLY A 501 -4.47 4.77 2.18
N VAL A 502 -4.67 6.08 2.37
CA VAL A 502 -3.61 7.09 2.26
C VAL A 502 -3.62 8.07 3.44
N GLY A 503 -2.53 8.79 3.68
CA GLY A 503 -2.46 9.80 4.75
C GLY A 503 -2.51 9.22 6.16
N ASP A 504 -3.17 9.89 7.11
CA ASP A 504 -3.25 9.44 8.51
C ASP A 504 -3.96 8.07 8.66
N GLY A 505 -4.85 7.70 7.73
CA GLY A 505 -5.48 6.38 7.65
C GLY A 505 -4.51 5.20 7.42
N THR A 506 -3.25 5.48 7.03
CA THR A 506 -2.18 4.46 6.93
C THR A 506 -1.65 4.00 8.29
N SER A 507 -1.89 4.79 9.35
CA SER A 507 -1.41 4.49 10.71
C SER A 507 -2.39 3.66 11.55
N GLY A 508 -3.60 3.42 11.02
CA GLY A 508 -4.65 2.60 11.63
C GLY A 508 -4.70 1.18 11.08
N SER A 509 -5.68 0.39 11.54
CA SER A 509 -5.89 -0.97 11.03
C SER A 509 -6.49 -0.97 9.61
N ALA A 510 -5.92 -1.81 8.76
CA ALA A 510 -6.39 -2.10 7.41
C ALA A 510 -7.71 -2.89 7.33
N ALA A 511 -8.32 -3.30 8.46
CA ALA A 511 -9.48 -4.20 8.48
C ALA A 511 -10.61 -3.79 7.51
N ASN A 512 -10.93 -2.49 7.43
CA ASN A 512 -11.97 -1.98 6.52
C ASN A 512 -11.54 -2.02 5.04
N LEU A 513 -10.25 -1.86 4.73
CA LEU A 513 -9.70 -1.98 3.38
C LEU A 513 -9.70 -3.46 2.93
N ARG A 514 -9.28 -4.38 3.82
CA ARG A 514 -9.39 -5.84 3.63
C ARG A 514 -10.84 -6.26 3.39
N ALA A 515 -11.78 -5.68 4.14
CA ALA A 515 -13.19 -6.04 4.04
C ALA A 515 -13.81 -5.68 2.68
N VAL A 516 -13.48 -4.52 2.11
CA VAL A 516 -14.02 -4.12 0.80
C VAL A 516 -13.25 -4.74 -0.38
N ALA A 517 -11.92 -4.83 -0.32
CA ALA A 517 -11.11 -5.29 -1.43
C ALA A 517 -10.81 -6.79 -1.41
N GLY A 518 -9.94 -7.27 -0.52
CA GLY A 518 -9.48 -8.65 -0.51
C GLY A 518 -8.48 -8.92 0.61
N GLU A 519 -8.01 -10.15 0.73
CA GLU A 519 -7.18 -10.59 1.86
C GLU A 519 -5.70 -10.21 1.74
N THR A 520 -5.25 -9.79 0.56
CA THR A 520 -3.82 -9.63 0.23
C THR A 520 -3.35 -8.18 0.48
N PRO A 521 -2.58 -7.89 1.54
CA PRO A 521 -1.92 -6.59 1.67
C PRO A 521 -0.78 -6.44 0.65
N TYR A 522 -0.54 -5.20 0.23
CA TYR A 522 0.76 -4.83 -0.33
C TYR A 522 1.87 -4.92 0.73
N GLY A 523 3.07 -5.29 0.30
CA GLY A 523 4.26 -5.38 1.13
C GLY A 523 5.46 -5.85 0.33
N SER A 524 6.64 -5.79 0.94
CA SER A 524 7.92 -6.21 0.33
C SER A 524 7.82 -7.63 -0.25
N GLY A 525 8.07 -7.76 -1.55
CA GLY A 525 7.97 -9.00 -2.33
C GLY A 525 6.60 -9.26 -2.98
N THR A 526 5.56 -8.48 -2.70
CA THR A 526 4.25 -8.58 -3.35
C THR A 526 4.17 -7.62 -4.54
N ALA A 527 3.90 -8.12 -5.75
CA ALA A 527 3.69 -7.26 -6.92
C ALA A 527 2.40 -6.43 -6.78
N ALA A 528 2.44 -5.18 -7.24
CA ALA A 528 1.42 -4.18 -6.89
C ALA A 528 0.00 -4.57 -7.36
N GLN A 529 -0.14 -5.20 -8.54
CA GLN A 529 -1.45 -5.64 -9.06
C GLN A 529 -2.06 -6.85 -8.31
N ASP A 530 -1.22 -7.64 -7.62
CA ASP A 530 -1.62 -8.85 -6.89
C ASP A 530 -2.05 -8.53 -5.45
N ALA A 531 -1.62 -7.38 -4.91
CA ALA A 531 -2.19 -6.81 -3.70
C ALA A 531 -3.66 -6.44 -3.91
N ASP A 532 -4.51 -6.72 -2.94
CA ASP A 532 -5.91 -6.29 -2.90
C ASP A 532 -6.05 -4.91 -2.23
N TYR A 533 -5.19 -4.61 -1.25
CA TYR A 533 -5.20 -3.31 -0.59
C TYR A 533 -3.82 -2.77 -0.22
N PHE A 534 -3.76 -1.45 -0.09
CA PHE A 534 -2.55 -0.69 0.22
C PHE A 534 -2.78 0.26 1.41
N GLN A 535 -1.75 0.46 2.22
CA GLN A 535 -1.63 1.57 3.17
C GLN A 535 -0.28 2.24 2.93
N SER A 536 -0.27 3.38 2.23
CA SER A 536 0.96 4.06 1.81
C SER A 536 0.79 5.58 1.81
N SER A 537 1.87 6.35 1.88
CA SER A 537 1.82 7.81 1.89
C SER A 537 1.35 8.39 0.55
N TRP A 538 0.87 9.63 0.57
CA TRP A 538 0.44 10.34 -0.64
C TRP A 538 1.54 10.50 -1.69
N SER A 539 2.80 10.53 -1.26
CA SER A 539 4.00 10.56 -2.12
C SER A 539 4.32 9.22 -2.79
N GLU A 540 3.88 8.09 -2.22
CA GLU A 540 4.12 6.74 -2.76
C GLU A 540 2.98 6.29 -3.69
N LEU A 541 1.76 6.82 -3.46
CA LEU A 541 0.54 6.52 -4.21
C LEU A 541 0.70 6.58 -5.74
N ALA A 542 1.50 7.52 -6.27
CA ALA A 542 1.69 7.68 -7.71
C ALA A 542 2.41 6.48 -8.34
N GLY A 543 3.59 6.11 -7.84
CA GLY A 543 4.36 4.96 -8.32
C GLY A 543 3.62 3.63 -8.11
N LEU A 544 2.91 3.52 -6.98
CA LEU A 544 2.03 2.40 -6.64
C LEU A 544 0.91 2.18 -7.68
N LEU A 545 0.21 3.25 -8.08
CA LEU A 545 -0.81 3.16 -9.13
C LEU A 545 -0.22 2.97 -10.53
N GLU A 546 1.00 3.47 -10.77
CA GLU A 546 1.77 3.19 -11.99
C GLU A 546 2.17 1.71 -12.09
N ASP A 547 2.67 1.08 -11.03
CA ASP A 547 3.03 -0.34 -11.01
C ASP A 547 1.80 -1.23 -11.24
N VAL A 548 0.66 -0.92 -10.62
CA VAL A 548 -0.63 -1.59 -10.90
C VAL A 548 -1.01 -1.46 -12.39
N ALA A 549 -0.91 -0.25 -12.96
CA ALA A 549 -1.23 0.01 -14.36
C ALA A 549 -0.29 -0.73 -15.33
N ARG A 550 0.99 -0.85 -14.97
CA ARG A 550 2.01 -1.60 -15.73
C ARG A 550 1.76 -3.10 -15.66
N GLY A 551 1.54 -3.66 -14.47
CA GLY A 551 1.21 -5.08 -14.28
C GLY A 551 -0.04 -5.50 -15.06
N ALA A 552 -1.10 -4.68 -15.01
CA ALA A 552 -2.32 -4.89 -15.77
C ALA A 552 -2.12 -4.97 -17.29
N THR A 553 -1.11 -4.26 -17.81
CA THR A 553 -0.76 -4.16 -19.24
C THR A 553 0.47 -5.02 -19.61
N CYS A 554 0.83 -5.95 -18.72
CA CYS A 554 1.95 -6.88 -18.82
C CYS A 554 3.33 -6.22 -18.96
N GLN A 555 3.57 -5.12 -18.24
CA GLN A 555 4.85 -4.43 -18.16
C GLN A 555 5.46 -4.58 -16.76
N ALA A 556 6.80 -4.62 -16.70
CA ALA A 556 7.59 -4.41 -15.49
C ALA A 556 8.48 -3.17 -15.66
N THR A 557 8.88 -2.54 -14.55
CA THR A 557 9.76 -1.37 -14.53
C THR A 557 11.14 -1.77 -14.02
N ILE A 558 12.21 -1.34 -14.68
CA ILE A 558 13.59 -1.57 -14.24
C ILE A 558 14.31 -0.22 -14.14
N GLU A 559 14.58 0.24 -12.92
CA GLU A 559 15.33 1.47 -12.66
C GLU A 559 16.73 1.15 -12.12
N VAL A 560 17.76 1.83 -12.64
CA VAL A 560 19.12 1.81 -12.11
C VAL A 560 19.52 3.22 -11.67
N THR A 561 19.85 3.37 -10.38
CA THR A 561 20.45 4.56 -9.80
C THR A 561 21.97 4.41 -9.69
N LYS A 562 22.70 5.43 -10.16
CA LYS A 562 24.16 5.50 -10.07
C LYS A 562 24.63 6.29 -8.86
N ASN A 563 25.50 5.69 -8.05
CA ASN A 563 26.25 6.36 -7.00
C ASN A 563 27.76 6.23 -7.22
N THR A 564 28.52 7.20 -6.72
CA THR A 564 29.98 7.30 -6.89
C THR A 564 30.65 7.81 -5.62
N ARG A 565 31.74 7.18 -5.19
CA ARG A 565 32.62 7.68 -4.13
C ARG A 565 33.99 8.01 -4.71
N ALA A 566 34.28 9.30 -4.83
CA ALA A 566 35.55 9.81 -5.34
C ALA A 566 36.72 9.50 -4.38
N TYR A 567 37.94 9.59 -4.88
CA TYR A 567 39.12 9.21 -4.10
C TYR A 567 39.35 10.16 -2.92
N GLY A 568 39.26 9.61 -1.70
CA GLY A 568 39.43 10.36 -0.45
C GLY A 568 38.15 10.87 0.19
N GLU A 569 36.98 10.66 -0.43
CA GLU A 569 35.68 10.98 0.17
C GLU A 569 35.16 9.80 1.01
N ASP A 570 34.58 10.09 2.18
CA ASP A 570 34.05 9.07 3.11
C ASP A 570 32.68 8.51 2.65
N THR A 571 31.87 9.32 1.95
CA THR A 571 30.49 8.99 1.56
C THR A 571 30.31 8.95 0.05
N PRO A 572 29.47 8.05 -0.50
CA PRO A 572 29.02 8.16 -1.90
C PRO A 572 28.12 9.37 -2.14
N ASP A 573 28.31 10.01 -3.28
CA ASP A 573 27.42 10.98 -3.90
C ASP A 573 26.64 10.35 -5.07
N ASN A 574 25.63 11.06 -5.58
CA ASN A 574 24.96 10.71 -6.83
C ASN A 574 25.95 10.82 -8.01
N GLY A 575 26.00 9.79 -8.88
CA GLY A 575 26.97 9.71 -9.97
C GLY A 575 26.74 10.65 -11.15
N GLY A 576 25.55 11.27 -11.24
CA GLY A 576 25.17 12.18 -12.30
C GLY A 576 25.22 11.56 -13.70
N ALA A 577 25.39 12.41 -14.71
CA ALA A 577 25.28 12.03 -16.11
C ALA A 577 26.57 11.36 -16.65
N GLY A 578 26.40 10.40 -17.55
CA GLY A 578 27.52 9.80 -18.31
C GLY A 578 27.96 8.39 -17.88
N TRP A 579 27.16 7.68 -17.09
CA TRP A 579 27.39 6.27 -16.76
C TRP A 579 26.50 5.40 -17.64
N THR A 580 27.10 4.48 -18.40
CA THR A 580 26.35 3.63 -19.34
C THR A 580 26.05 2.27 -18.72
N PHE A 581 24.83 1.80 -18.93
CA PHE A 581 24.35 0.49 -18.50
C PHE A 581 23.68 -0.23 -19.67
N SER A 582 23.84 -1.54 -19.73
CA SER A 582 23.13 -2.42 -20.67
C SER A 582 22.21 -3.38 -19.93
N ALA A 583 20.99 -3.55 -20.43
CA ALA A 583 20.05 -4.57 -19.98
C ALA A 583 19.82 -5.60 -21.10
N GLU A 584 19.93 -6.89 -20.76
CA GLU A 584 19.48 -8.00 -21.60
C GLU A 584 18.33 -8.77 -20.90
N THR A 585 17.54 -9.53 -21.65
CA THR A 585 16.43 -10.33 -21.10
C THR A 585 16.21 -11.65 -21.85
N THR A 586 15.81 -12.71 -21.14
CA THR A 586 15.41 -14.00 -21.76
C THR A 586 13.96 -14.03 -22.25
N ASN A 587 13.07 -13.19 -21.71
CA ASN A 587 11.67 -13.06 -22.13
C ASN A 587 11.20 -11.59 -22.18
N GLY A 588 10.14 -11.32 -22.94
CA GLY A 588 9.63 -9.97 -23.15
C GLY A 588 10.50 -9.12 -24.08
N VAL A 589 10.22 -7.81 -24.10
CA VAL A 589 10.94 -6.80 -24.91
C VAL A 589 11.23 -5.58 -24.04
N LEU A 590 12.51 -5.20 -23.96
CA LEU A 590 12.95 -3.98 -23.27
C LEU A 590 12.66 -2.73 -24.13
N SER A 591 12.29 -1.63 -23.48
CA SER A 591 12.11 -0.33 -24.11
C SER A 591 12.70 0.77 -23.20
N PRO A 592 13.69 1.55 -23.66
CA PRO A 592 14.40 1.45 -24.95
C PRO A 592 15.25 0.18 -25.09
N ASP A 593 15.67 -0.15 -26.32
CA ASP A 593 16.52 -1.32 -26.59
C ASP A 593 17.91 -1.23 -25.93
N SER A 594 18.32 -2.30 -25.23
CA SER A 594 19.68 -2.56 -24.73
C SER A 594 20.36 -1.51 -23.84
N GLU A 595 20.97 -0.47 -24.40
CA GLU A 595 21.91 0.43 -23.69
C GLU A 595 21.25 1.77 -23.34
N GLN A 596 21.51 2.26 -22.13
CA GLN A 596 21.17 3.61 -21.69
C GLN A 596 22.35 4.28 -20.99
N THR A 597 22.37 5.61 -20.96
CA THR A 597 23.36 6.41 -20.23
C THR A 597 22.65 7.36 -19.29
N THR A 598 23.13 7.44 -18.04
CA THR A 598 22.50 8.27 -17.00
C THR A 598 22.41 9.74 -17.39
N ASP A 599 21.33 10.37 -16.95
CA ASP A 599 21.09 11.81 -17.09
C ASP A 599 21.59 12.60 -15.85
N GLY A 600 21.25 13.89 -15.74
CA GLY A 600 21.67 14.74 -14.62
C GLY A 600 21.16 14.32 -13.23
N SER A 601 20.21 13.38 -13.15
CA SER A 601 19.73 12.77 -11.90
C SER A 601 20.47 11.47 -11.52
N GLY A 602 21.32 10.95 -12.40
CA GLY A 602 22.08 9.72 -12.16
C GLY A 602 21.29 8.43 -12.37
N THR A 603 20.10 8.47 -12.98
CA THR A 603 19.27 7.27 -13.23
C THR A 603 19.18 6.89 -14.71
N VAL A 604 18.79 5.63 -14.96
CA VAL A 604 18.25 5.12 -16.25
C VAL A 604 17.08 4.17 -15.95
N THR A 605 16.10 4.10 -16.86
CA THR A 605 14.87 3.32 -16.64
C THR A 605 14.43 2.58 -17.91
N TRP A 606 14.21 1.27 -17.83
CA TRP A 606 13.59 0.46 -18.89
C TRP A 606 12.17 0.04 -18.49
N ALA A 607 11.28 -0.04 -19.48
CA ALA A 607 10.06 -0.84 -19.38
C ALA A 607 10.29 -2.20 -20.05
N LEU A 608 9.88 -3.29 -19.39
CA LEU A 608 9.95 -4.65 -19.91
C LEU A 608 8.54 -5.15 -20.25
N GLN A 609 8.20 -5.24 -21.53
CA GLN A 609 6.88 -5.67 -22.01
C GLN A 609 6.86 -7.19 -22.26
N PHE A 610 6.02 -7.91 -21.51
CA PHE A 610 5.76 -9.33 -21.72
C PHE A 610 4.69 -9.57 -22.79
N ALA A 611 4.75 -10.74 -23.45
CA ALA A 611 3.84 -11.11 -24.54
C ALA A 611 2.64 -11.99 -24.10
N THR A 612 2.66 -12.50 -22.86
CA THR A 612 1.65 -13.39 -22.27
C THR A 612 1.41 -13.02 -20.81
N PRO A 613 0.16 -13.08 -20.32
CA PRO A 613 -0.19 -12.65 -18.96
C PRO A 613 0.22 -13.68 -17.90
N SER A 614 0.11 -13.27 -16.64
CA SER A 614 0.38 -14.11 -15.47
C SER A 614 -0.50 -15.38 -15.43
N PRO A 615 0.05 -16.57 -15.09
CA PRO A 615 1.47 -16.85 -14.85
C PRO A 615 2.26 -16.87 -16.16
N ALA A 616 3.15 -15.88 -16.33
CA ALA A 616 4.09 -15.81 -17.43
C ALA A 616 5.30 -16.71 -17.14
N GLU A 617 6.04 -17.08 -18.18
CA GLU A 617 7.42 -17.53 -18.00
C GLU A 617 8.25 -16.30 -17.58
N ALA A 618 8.92 -16.36 -16.43
CA ALA A 618 9.70 -15.24 -15.91
C ALA A 618 10.77 -14.79 -16.91
N ALA A 619 11.08 -13.50 -16.90
CA ALA A 619 12.25 -12.97 -17.59
C ALA A 619 13.47 -13.04 -16.66
N ASP A 620 14.53 -13.72 -17.07
CA ASP A 620 15.86 -13.46 -16.52
C ASP A 620 16.36 -12.15 -17.14
N VAL A 621 16.50 -11.10 -16.33
CA VAL A 621 17.07 -9.81 -16.72
C VAL A 621 18.49 -9.72 -16.16
N SER A 622 19.47 -9.39 -17.00
CA SER A 622 20.84 -9.09 -16.56
C SER A 622 21.17 -7.62 -16.77
N LEU A 623 21.92 -7.03 -15.83
CA LEU A 623 22.29 -5.62 -15.81
C LEU A 623 23.81 -5.46 -15.69
N ASP A 624 24.44 -4.92 -16.74
CA ASP A 624 25.88 -4.68 -16.80
C ASP A 624 26.20 -3.18 -16.82
N GLU A 625 27.25 -2.75 -16.10
CA GLU A 625 27.82 -1.40 -16.23
C GLU A 625 28.92 -1.36 -17.28
N VAL A 626 28.81 -0.44 -18.24
CA VAL A 626 29.76 -0.27 -19.35
C VAL A 626 30.63 0.96 -19.09
N LEU A 627 31.75 0.76 -18.40
CA LEU A 627 32.72 1.82 -18.11
C LEU A 627 33.48 2.28 -19.36
N SER A 628 33.50 3.59 -19.59
CA SER A 628 34.31 4.18 -20.66
C SER A 628 35.82 4.11 -20.35
N ALA A 629 36.63 4.15 -21.40
CA ALA A 629 38.10 4.22 -21.25
C ALA A 629 38.58 5.42 -20.43
N GLY A 630 37.80 6.53 -20.40
CA GLY A 630 38.07 7.68 -19.54
C GLY A 630 37.84 7.35 -18.06
N GLN A 631 36.65 6.83 -17.70
CA GLN A 631 36.35 6.40 -16.34
C GLN A 631 37.37 5.37 -15.80
N LEU A 632 37.81 4.43 -16.64
CA LEU A 632 38.86 3.46 -16.28
C LEU A 632 40.24 4.13 -16.09
N GLN A 633 40.60 5.13 -16.89
CA GLN A 633 41.85 5.90 -16.73
C GLN A 633 41.82 6.81 -15.50
N ASP A 634 40.64 7.35 -15.17
CA ASP A 634 40.37 8.13 -13.96
C ASP A 634 40.28 7.25 -12.69
N GLY A 635 40.48 5.94 -12.81
CA GLY A 635 40.56 4.99 -11.69
C GLY A 635 39.21 4.49 -11.15
N TRP A 636 38.10 4.65 -11.88
CA TRP A 636 36.79 4.17 -11.44
C TRP A 636 36.60 2.67 -11.65
N SER A 637 35.97 2.02 -10.67
CA SER A 637 35.59 0.60 -10.71
C SER A 637 34.33 0.36 -9.87
N LEU A 638 33.55 -0.67 -10.24
CA LEU A 638 32.35 -1.09 -9.50
C LEU A 638 32.75 -1.68 -8.13
N ASP A 639 32.16 -1.14 -7.06
CA ASP A 639 32.36 -1.54 -5.66
C ASP A 639 31.26 -2.53 -5.24
N SER A 640 30.01 -2.22 -5.61
CA SER A 640 28.83 -3.04 -5.35
C SER A 640 27.64 -2.68 -6.24
N ALA A 641 26.91 -3.68 -6.71
CA ALA A 641 25.52 -3.55 -7.14
C ALA A 641 24.58 -4.11 -6.06
N THR A 642 23.40 -3.52 -5.89
CA THR A 642 22.33 -4.02 -5.02
C THR A 642 20.98 -3.74 -5.66
N CYS A 643 20.13 -4.76 -5.79
CA CYS A 643 18.81 -4.64 -6.40
C CYS A 643 17.68 -5.10 -5.47
N THR A 644 16.50 -4.52 -5.68
CA THR A 644 15.22 -5.03 -5.15
C THR A 644 14.26 -5.36 -6.29
N VAL A 645 13.32 -6.26 -6.00
CA VAL A 645 12.13 -6.54 -6.81
C VAL A 645 10.93 -6.39 -5.87
N ASN A 646 10.00 -5.48 -6.18
CA ASN A 646 8.84 -5.15 -5.34
C ASN A 646 9.25 -4.81 -3.89
N ASP A 647 10.29 -3.98 -3.73
CA ASP A 647 10.93 -3.62 -2.46
C ASP A 647 11.46 -4.81 -1.63
N GLY A 648 11.49 -6.04 -2.17
CA GLY A 648 12.19 -7.20 -1.62
C GLY A 648 13.61 -7.29 -2.17
N ALA A 649 14.61 -7.60 -1.34
CA ALA A 649 15.99 -7.72 -1.80
C ALA A 649 16.16 -8.91 -2.78
N ALA A 650 16.82 -8.67 -3.91
CA ALA A 650 17.15 -9.72 -4.87
C ALA A 650 18.27 -10.63 -4.33
N ASP A 651 18.18 -11.94 -4.60
CA ASP A 651 19.22 -12.93 -4.23
C ASP A 651 20.53 -12.71 -5.00
N ASP A 652 20.45 -12.21 -6.23
CA ASP A 652 21.57 -11.87 -7.11
C ASP A 652 21.24 -10.55 -7.84
N PRO A 653 22.07 -9.49 -7.74
CA PRO A 653 21.82 -8.22 -8.43
C PRO A 653 22.17 -8.27 -9.93
N ASP A 654 22.97 -9.25 -10.37
CA ASP A 654 23.45 -9.36 -11.75
C ASP A 654 22.50 -10.23 -12.62
N GLN A 655 21.66 -11.07 -11.99
CA GLN A 655 20.60 -11.86 -12.65
C GLN A 655 19.27 -11.81 -11.86
N LEU A 656 18.31 -11.08 -12.39
CA LEU A 656 17.01 -10.80 -11.77
C LEU A 656 15.89 -11.61 -12.43
N SER A 657 15.08 -12.30 -11.63
CA SER A 657 13.85 -12.96 -12.09
C SER A 657 12.69 -11.97 -12.03
N VAL A 658 12.15 -11.57 -13.19
CA VAL A 658 11.14 -10.51 -13.31
C VAL A 658 9.85 -11.06 -13.93
N MET A 659 8.71 -10.68 -13.35
CA MET A 659 7.34 -10.99 -13.77
C MET A 659 6.59 -9.75 -14.27
N PRO A 660 5.46 -9.90 -15.00
CA PRO A 660 4.55 -8.81 -15.31
C PRO A 660 4.08 -8.06 -14.04
N GLY A 661 4.34 -6.76 -13.96
CA GLY A 661 3.98 -5.90 -12.83
C GLY A 661 5.07 -5.70 -11.78
N ASP A 662 6.23 -6.34 -11.93
CA ASP A 662 7.33 -6.14 -11.00
C ASP A 662 7.98 -4.76 -11.16
N ARG A 663 8.30 -4.14 -10.01
CA ARG A 663 9.16 -2.96 -9.92
C ARG A 663 10.55 -3.36 -9.45
N VAL A 664 11.51 -3.36 -10.37
CA VAL A 664 12.93 -3.58 -10.12
C VAL A 664 13.61 -2.23 -9.86
N ALA A 665 14.32 -2.11 -8.75
CA ALA A 665 15.12 -0.93 -8.43
C ALA A 665 16.54 -1.33 -8.00
N CYS A 666 17.54 -0.86 -8.72
CA CYS A 666 18.95 -1.19 -8.51
C CYS A 666 19.79 0.05 -8.19
N THR A 667 20.81 -0.13 -7.35
CA THR A 667 21.83 0.88 -7.04
C THR A 667 23.21 0.32 -7.37
N PHE A 668 23.96 0.99 -8.25
CA PHE A 668 25.33 0.63 -8.62
C PHE A 668 26.30 1.68 -8.09
N LEU A 669 27.15 1.30 -7.12
CA LEU A 669 28.17 2.15 -6.51
C LEU A 669 29.55 1.92 -7.15
N ASN A 670 30.16 2.96 -7.71
CA ASN A 670 31.58 2.92 -8.10
C ASN A 670 32.47 3.68 -7.13
N VAL A 671 33.68 3.16 -6.96
CA VAL A 671 34.77 3.78 -6.22
C VAL A 671 35.88 4.22 -7.15
N GLN A 672 36.47 5.38 -6.85
CA GLN A 672 37.69 5.83 -7.51
C GLN A 672 38.92 5.38 -6.72
N SER A 673 39.70 4.47 -7.30
CA SER A 673 40.95 3.97 -6.73
C SER A 673 42.13 4.61 -7.44
N LEU A 674 42.69 5.68 -6.85
CA LEU A 674 43.93 6.28 -7.33
C LEU A 674 45.13 5.65 -6.61
N VAL A 675 46.15 5.25 -7.38
CA VAL A 675 47.39 4.66 -6.86
C VAL A 675 48.56 5.58 -7.22
N PRO A 676 48.72 6.72 -6.52
CA PRO A 676 49.82 7.65 -6.76
C PRO A 676 51.13 7.05 -6.25
N GLY A 677 52.19 7.20 -7.04
CA GLY A 677 53.54 6.76 -6.67
C GLY A 677 54.57 7.66 -7.34
N ILE A 678 55.55 8.13 -6.57
CA ILE A 678 56.60 9.02 -7.08
C ILE A 678 57.96 8.56 -6.56
N SER A 679 58.95 8.55 -7.44
CA SER A 679 60.35 8.36 -7.07
C SER A 679 61.20 9.49 -7.64
N ILE A 680 62.31 9.79 -6.95
CA ILE A 680 63.18 10.93 -7.28
C ILE A 680 64.65 10.52 -7.14
N VAL A 681 65.41 10.65 -8.22
CA VAL A 681 66.86 10.40 -8.25
C VAL A 681 67.58 11.74 -8.39
N LYS A 682 68.38 12.09 -7.37
CA LYS A 682 69.13 13.34 -7.32
C LYS A 682 70.61 13.11 -7.64
N SER A 683 71.07 13.71 -8.75
CA SER A 683 72.50 13.80 -9.10
C SER A 683 73.00 15.24 -9.02
N ALA A 684 74.32 15.43 -8.99
CA ALA A 684 74.99 16.72 -8.90
C ALA A 684 76.10 16.80 -9.95
N TRP A 685 76.33 17.97 -10.53
CA TRP A 685 77.17 18.16 -11.73
C TRP A 685 78.11 19.35 -11.57
N ASP A 686 79.31 19.29 -12.14
CA ASP A 686 80.34 20.33 -12.01
C ASP A 686 80.15 21.58 -12.91
N THR A 687 78.97 21.70 -13.53
CA THR A 687 78.49 22.93 -14.20
C THR A 687 77.80 23.89 -13.20
N PRO A 688 77.90 25.22 -13.40
CA PRO A 688 77.14 26.20 -12.62
C PRO A 688 75.73 26.50 -13.16
N THR A 689 75.34 25.99 -14.34
CA THR A 689 74.01 26.19 -14.95
C THR A 689 73.51 24.93 -15.69
N ALA A 690 72.19 24.84 -15.89
CA ALA A 690 71.54 23.70 -16.55
C ALA A 690 71.96 23.55 -18.03
N GLU A 691 72.20 24.65 -18.75
CA GLU A 691 72.62 24.59 -20.16
C GLU A 691 74.05 24.03 -20.35
N GLY A 692 74.79 23.84 -19.25
CA GLY A 692 76.12 23.22 -19.26
C GLY A 692 76.15 21.71 -18.96
N LEU A 693 74.99 21.06 -18.78
CA LEU A 693 74.93 19.65 -18.37
C LEU A 693 75.52 18.68 -19.41
N ASP A 694 75.41 18.99 -20.72
CA ASP A 694 75.92 18.14 -21.81
C ASP A 694 77.44 17.86 -21.76
N ASP A 695 78.22 18.82 -21.26
CA ASP A 695 79.68 18.76 -21.12
C ASP A 695 80.13 18.53 -19.65
N ALA A 696 79.20 18.36 -18.71
CA ALA A 696 79.48 18.30 -17.27
C ALA A 696 79.89 16.91 -16.78
N THR A 697 80.69 16.88 -15.71
CA THR A 697 81.02 15.66 -14.96
C THR A 697 80.08 15.52 -13.77
N GLU A 698 79.48 14.35 -13.60
CA GLU A 698 78.74 14.02 -12.36
C GLU A 698 79.70 14.03 -11.16
N ILE A 699 79.28 14.64 -10.06
CA ILE A 699 79.99 14.68 -8.78
C ILE A 699 79.48 13.51 -7.92
N PRO A 700 80.28 12.45 -7.69
CA PRO A 700 79.83 11.27 -6.96
C PRO A 700 79.45 11.58 -5.51
N ALA A 701 78.47 10.84 -4.98
CA ALA A 701 78.04 10.97 -3.59
C ALA A 701 79.20 10.66 -2.61
N GLY A 702 79.71 11.71 -1.97
CA GLY A 702 80.85 11.65 -1.03
C GLY A 702 82.10 12.40 -1.48
N ASP A 703 82.17 12.87 -2.73
CA ASP A 703 83.30 13.64 -3.24
C ASP A 703 83.33 15.08 -2.68
N ALA A 704 84.55 15.62 -2.54
CA ALA A 704 84.79 16.86 -1.81
C ALA A 704 84.72 18.11 -2.72
N VAL A 705 83.55 18.74 -2.79
CA VAL A 705 83.36 20.02 -3.50
C VAL A 705 83.87 21.20 -2.66
N THR A 706 84.45 22.21 -3.30
CA THR A 706 84.92 23.43 -2.62
C THR A 706 83.75 24.35 -2.23
N SER A 707 83.73 24.79 -0.96
CA SER A 707 82.69 25.72 -0.48
C SER A 707 82.66 27.02 -1.29
N GLY A 708 81.47 27.40 -1.75
CA GLY A 708 81.24 28.56 -2.63
C GLY A 708 81.24 28.22 -4.12
N THR A 709 81.57 26.99 -4.54
CA THR A 709 81.36 26.53 -5.92
C THR A 709 79.87 26.40 -6.20
N THR A 710 79.37 27.07 -7.24
CA THR A 710 78.05 26.78 -7.81
C THR A 710 78.09 25.44 -8.53
N VAL A 711 77.14 24.56 -8.20
CA VAL A 711 76.88 23.30 -8.92
C VAL A 711 75.43 23.27 -9.37
N THR A 712 75.14 22.45 -10.38
CA THR A 712 73.77 22.13 -10.81
C THR A 712 73.38 20.76 -10.28
N TRP A 713 72.15 20.65 -9.79
CA TRP A 713 71.50 19.40 -9.43
C TRP A 713 70.43 19.05 -10.46
N THR A 714 70.38 17.77 -10.83
CA THR A 714 69.29 17.18 -11.61
C THR A 714 68.46 16.29 -10.70
N TYR A 715 67.14 16.36 -10.84
CA TYR A 715 66.19 15.53 -10.15
C TYR A 715 65.38 14.79 -11.22
N THR A 716 65.74 13.55 -11.50
CA THR A 716 64.90 12.69 -12.35
C THR A 716 63.72 12.25 -11.48
N VAL A 717 62.55 12.79 -11.78
CA VAL A 717 61.29 12.41 -11.13
C VAL A 717 60.61 11.40 -12.04
N THR A 718 60.18 10.28 -11.47
CA THR A 718 59.48 9.20 -12.18
C THR A 718 58.14 8.96 -11.51
N ASN A 719 57.05 8.94 -12.28
CA ASN A 719 55.77 8.41 -11.81
C ASN A 719 55.90 6.89 -11.69
N THR A 720 55.81 6.37 -10.47
CA THR A 720 55.86 4.94 -10.14
C THR A 720 54.52 4.42 -9.62
N GLY A 721 53.45 5.19 -9.79
CA GLY A 721 52.07 4.78 -9.52
C GLY A 721 51.38 4.23 -10.76
N GLU A 722 50.07 4.03 -10.64
CA GLU A 722 49.20 3.60 -11.74
C GLU A 722 48.27 4.74 -12.20
N THR A 723 48.27 5.88 -11.49
CA THR A 723 47.55 7.11 -11.83
C THR A 723 48.52 8.18 -12.37
N THR A 724 48.08 8.97 -13.35
CA THR A 724 48.82 10.16 -13.83
C THR A 724 49.07 11.14 -12.68
N LEU A 725 50.28 11.71 -12.62
CA LEU A 725 50.60 12.79 -11.68
C LEU A 725 50.50 14.14 -12.39
N HIS A 726 50.00 15.14 -11.67
CA HIS A 726 49.80 16.52 -12.15
C HIS A 726 50.44 17.53 -11.18
N ASP A 727 50.71 18.74 -11.66
CA ASP A 727 51.25 19.87 -10.86
C ASP A 727 52.51 19.53 -10.04
N ILE A 728 53.44 18.73 -10.59
CA ILE A 728 54.64 18.27 -9.88
C ILE A 728 55.59 19.45 -9.56
N GLU A 729 55.75 19.77 -8.27
CA GLU A 729 56.80 20.68 -7.78
C GLU A 729 57.93 19.91 -7.05
N VAL A 730 59.18 20.17 -7.42
CA VAL A 730 60.37 19.68 -6.71
C VAL A 730 61.05 20.82 -5.96
N VAL A 731 61.04 20.77 -4.62
CA VAL A 731 61.66 21.80 -3.75
C VAL A 731 62.87 21.24 -3.00
N ASP A 732 64.02 21.92 -3.11
CA ASP A 732 65.26 21.58 -2.42
C ASP A 732 65.56 22.48 -1.21
N ASP A 733 66.16 21.92 -0.15
CA ASP A 733 66.46 22.63 1.11
C ASP A 733 67.51 23.75 0.99
N ARG A 734 68.26 23.80 -0.12
CA ARG A 734 69.40 24.71 -0.32
C ARG A 734 69.32 25.57 -1.57
N VAL A 735 68.61 25.11 -2.60
CA VAL A 735 68.40 25.87 -3.86
C VAL A 735 66.95 26.23 -4.16
N GLY A 736 65.97 25.76 -3.37
CA GLY A 736 64.55 26.05 -3.58
C GLY A 736 63.94 25.21 -4.70
N THR A 737 62.86 25.71 -5.30
CA THR A 737 62.13 25.03 -6.39
C THR A 737 63.02 24.82 -7.61
N ALA A 738 63.07 23.58 -8.10
CA ALA A 738 63.73 23.20 -9.34
C ALA A 738 62.79 23.40 -10.54
N ALA A 739 63.33 23.82 -11.68
CA ALA A 739 62.57 23.95 -12.92
C ALA A 739 62.51 22.58 -13.62
N CYS A 740 61.31 22.00 -13.71
CA CYS A 740 61.02 20.75 -14.43
C CYS A 740 60.75 21.00 -15.92
N GLU A 741 61.08 20.01 -16.77
CA GLU A 741 60.81 20.06 -18.21
C GLU A 741 59.33 19.79 -18.52
N ASP A 742 58.75 18.81 -17.83
CA ASP A 742 57.31 18.60 -17.68
C ASP A 742 56.92 18.52 -16.19
N ILE A 743 55.65 18.81 -15.89
CA ILE A 743 55.04 18.73 -14.55
C ILE A 743 53.82 17.80 -14.49
N ASP A 744 53.37 17.30 -15.65
CA ASP A 744 52.43 16.20 -15.77
C ASP A 744 53.23 14.92 -16.13
N LEU A 745 52.84 13.75 -15.60
CA LEU A 745 53.50 12.46 -15.90
C LEU A 745 52.51 11.30 -15.95
N GLU A 746 52.41 10.63 -17.11
CA GLU A 746 51.72 9.33 -17.19
C GLU A 746 52.43 8.24 -16.36
N PRO A 747 51.76 7.13 -15.99
CA PRO A 747 52.38 6.02 -15.26
C PRO A 747 53.66 5.48 -15.94
N ASN A 748 54.76 5.41 -15.19
CA ASN A 748 56.13 5.07 -15.63
C ASN A 748 56.87 6.17 -16.44
N GLU A 749 56.26 7.34 -16.69
CA GLU A 749 56.94 8.46 -17.33
C GLU A 749 57.94 9.17 -16.39
N SER A 750 58.85 9.99 -16.93
CA SER A 750 59.85 10.72 -16.13
C SER A 750 60.22 12.08 -16.71
N THR A 751 60.29 13.08 -15.82
CA THR A 751 60.74 14.46 -16.09
C THR A 751 62.10 14.70 -15.42
N VAL A 752 62.91 15.63 -15.94
CA VAL A 752 64.12 16.10 -15.27
C VAL A 752 63.89 17.52 -14.77
N CYS A 753 63.93 17.70 -13.46
CA CYS A 753 63.96 19.02 -12.85
C CYS A 753 65.41 19.47 -12.58
N THR A 754 65.70 20.75 -12.75
CA THR A 754 67.05 21.31 -12.56
C THR A 754 67.06 22.50 -11.61
N ALA A 755 68.08 22.58 -10.76
CA ALA A 755 68.33 23.73 -9.90
C ALA A 755 69.84 23.95 -9.72
N SER A 756 70.29 25.20 -9.60
CA SER A 756 71.72 25.53 -9.51
C SER A 756 72.01 26.51 -8.38
N GLY A 757 73.08 26.27 -7.62
CA GLY A 757 73.42 27.12 -6.48
C GLY A 757 74.75 26.79 -5.79
N PRO A 758 75.24 27.67 -4.91
CA PRO A 758 76.54 27.52 -4.27
C PRO A 758 76.52 26.46 -3.16
N VAL A 759 77.39 25.45 -3.23
CA VAL A 759 77.59 24.52 -2.12
C VAL A 759 78.18 25.28 -0.93
N THR A 760 77.60 25.07 0.25
CA THR A 760 78.15 25.57 1.52
C THR A 760 78.71 24.40 2.31
N ALA A 761 79.94 24.53 2.81
CA ALA A 761 80.52 23.52 3.69
C ALA A 761 79.63 23.32 4.94
N LEU A 762 79.30 22.06 5.23
CA LEU A 762 78.66 21.70 6.48
C LEU A 762 79.66 21.93 7.65
N PRO A 763 79.19 22.44 8.81
CA PRO A 763 80.03 22.87 9.92
C PRO A 763 80.64 21.74 10.76
#